data_AF-A0A3L7NV80-F1
#
_entry.id   AF-A0A3L7NV80-F1
#
_cell.length_a   1.000
_cell.length_b   1.000
_cell.length_c   1.000
_cell.angle_alpha   90.00
_cell.angle_beta   90.00
_cell.angle_gamma   90.00
#
_symmetry.space_group_name_H-M   'P 1'
#
loop_
_entity.id
_entity.type
_entity.pdbx_description
1 polymer ?
#
loop_
_entity_poly.entity_id
_entity_poly.type
_entity_poly.pdbx_seq_one_letter_code
_entity_poly.pdbx_strand_id
1 'polypeptide(L)'
;MPALLTAGWAFPAAAEPMGEVILDGRILVRGLASLPPDRLARALAADDDLLLLSRPQANRRLFLSAVARKATLALQRGGFESPKVSASIEPTGEGSGERIVVDVAEGPRSIAAGIEITGLPDDLNGELHRWLQSQRPPPGALAEEVDGANGWGGVRWVDDNGQPAKMEEPLWTRGEPAAFDPPHTKSIRTAIARFLRDAGRFAAAKLVDDRKPVGLLAGLSGLASATRSTGLPAAATIDVAVKASSNGAILSIDVRNLPPASVLRDIEIPAGSRTTKDDLLKLLGIRIGAPITEQQRLVWRQALWLSGRFLTANVTLRELPTDADGAPGVVAVFELDDYPAATPLGTDPSPEEFVMLRFREWLIGALAGGDDFVVDWRRPAAPDAPPSVGQSTGELVISATEGLLVTALPDSTEACGIAVSPGRLGWFLPRSAGRFELPIPADGRMTAQIRLSLARKEEEGKTTYQRNLSLGAGFESRPRGSAATFAILLGIDPVACLALVHEGDPRLTWEGEELVVAAADEMVARFHAPTGRLLSIQGSDGSGVSIRTAAGRFAAVIDSLRTEAGDDRAHEEALLTSAVDFFTDTSAASAFDRTSTAAGLAAGIVPLQKRFGALFGALRRAGAAGGFTAVDHTLSALLGASAISEAALVIPLEKSAASDPLTEAGRMAATQAWRITEQVCGRAAWISSLARAAALGAVQDPAILEEMATFMSAEHNGPVAYLTAAKAAPMPLVGVTLARRGQERLTTAAFHADCQPLVQLLAATGIDRSVTVILRTLSDDEARLVGEMLLQNPDALLPLVRDQRSRDSESAAIAALPESLDCWWEESLRGIMAASLADTIAPRTAGKPADGAAPIR
;
A
#
# COMPACT_ATOMS: atom_id res chain seq x y z
N MET A 1 -45.21 -5.03 51.47
CA MET A 1 -44.88 -5.60 50.15
C MET A 1 -43.36 -5.67 49.97
N PRO A 2 -42.72 -6.78 50.36
CA PRO A 2 -41.43 -7.21 49.83
C PRO A 2 -41.64 -8.50 49.01
N ALA A 3 -41.66 -8.44 47.66
CA ALA A 3 -41.80 -9.65 46.82
C ALA A 3 -41.38 -9.50 45.34
N LEU A 4 -40.63 -8.47 44.92
CA LEU A 4 -40.37 -8.21 43.49
C LEU A 4 -38.89 -7.92 43.13
N LEU A 5 -37.92 -8.46 43.88
CA LEU A 5 -36.49 -8.29 43.57
C LEU A 5 -35.68 -9.61 43.65
N THR A 6 -36.24 -10.72 43.18
CA THR A 6 -35.54 -12.02 43.05
C THR A 6 -35.73 -12.66 41.67
N ALA A 7 -35.65 -11.86 40.60
CA ALA A 7 -35.42 -12.39 39.26
C ALA A 7 -33.90 -12.37 39.00
N GLY A 8 -33.25 -13.50 39.29
CA GLY A 8 -31.82 -13.69 39.05
C GLY A 8 -31.48 -13.56 37.58
N TRP A 9 -30.89 -12.44 37.19
CA TRP A 9 -30.04 -12.37 36.01
C TRP A 9 -28.76 -13.13 36.34
N ALA A 10 -28.72 -14.41 35.97
CA ALA A 10 -27.46 -15.14 35.92
C ALA A 10 -26.58 -14.45 34.87
N PHE A 11 -25.63 -13.64 35.34
CA PHE A 11 -24.54 -13.18 34.48
C PHE A 11 -23.89 -14.44 33.89
N PRO A 12 -23.68 -14.53 32.56
CA PRO A 12 -22.92 -15.63 31.99
C PRO A 12 -21.58 -15.69 32.72
N ALA A 13 -21.18 -16.90 33.14
CA ALA A 13 -19.89 -17.13 33.78
C ALA A 13 -18.79 -16.41 32.97
N ALA A 14 -17.92 -15.67 33.66
CA ALA A 14 -16.83 -14.92 33.03
C ALA A 14 -16.08 -15.84 32.06
N ALA A 15 -16.01 -15.44 30.79
CA ALA A 15 -15.34 -16.24 29.78
C ALA A 15 -13.87 -16.43 30.16
N GLU A 16 -13.37 -17.67 30.08
CA GLU A 16 -11.97 -17.94 30.35
C GLU A 16 -11.08 -17.17 29.35
N PRO A 17 -10.13 -16.36 29.84
CA PRO A 17 -9.19 -15.66 28.98
C PRO A 17 -8.25 -16.65 28.29
N MET A 18 -7.72 -16.27 27.14
CA MET A 18 -6.74 -17.06 26.39
C MET A 18 -5.44 -17.34 27.16
N GLY A 19 -5.11 -16.54 28.18
CA GLY A 19 -3.88 -16.74 28.97
C GLY A 19 -2.62 -16.52 28.13
N GLU A 20 -1.51 -17.19 28.47
CA GLU A 20 -0.17 -17.01 27.85
C GLU A 20 0.11 -17.87 26.60
N VAL A 21 -0.91 -18.38 25.92
CA VAL A 21 -0.71 -19.24 24.74
C VAL A 21 -0.11 -18.44 23.56
N ILE A 22 1.08 -18.85 23.09
CA ILE A 22 1.78 -18.30 21.90
C ILE A 22 1.51 -19.24 20.71
N LEU A 23 1.21 -18.68 19.54
CA LEU A 23 0.88 -19.45 18.33
C LEU A 23 2.11 -20.16 17.72
N ASP A 24 3.29 -19.54 17.79
CA ASP A 24 4.48 -20.04 17.11
C ASP A 24 5.05 -21.30 17.79
N GLY A 25 5.22 -22.38 17.02
CA GLY A 25 5.75 -23.66 17.49
C GLY A 25 4.86 -24.48 18.45
N ARG A 26 3.62 -24.05 18.75
CA ARG A 26 2.73 -24.74 19.72
C ARG A 26 1.40 -25.24 19.16
N ILE A 27 1.21 -25.22 17.84
CA ILE A 27 0.05 -25.85 17.18
C ILE A 27 0.43 -27.28 16.79
N LEU A 28 -0.17 -28.26 17.47
CA LEU A 28 -0.06 -29.66 17.11
C LEU A 28 -1.28 -30.08 16.30
N VAL A 29 -1.07 -30.50 15.05
CA VAL A 29 -2.15 -31.00 14.20
C VAL A 29 -2.15 -32.53 14.20
N ARG A 30 -3.30 -33.15 14.47
CA ARG A 30 -3.50 -34.61 14.49
C ARG A 30 -4.56 -35.03 13.48
N GLY A 31 -4.44 -36.26 12.97
CA GLY A 31 -5.44 -36.86 12.09
C GLY A 31 -5.40 -36.42 10.61
N LEU A 32 -4.40 -35.61 10.24
CA LEU A 32 -4.05 -35.38 8.83
C LEU A 32 -3.19 -36.54 8.29
N ALA A 33 -3.62 -37.13 7.18
CA ALA A 33 -2.93 -38.22 6.47
C ALA A 33 -2.53 -37.81 5.04
N SER A 34 -3.32 -36.94 4.41
CA SER A 34 -3.14 -36.55 3.00
C SER A 34 -2.20 -35.33 2.83
N LEU A 35 -1.94 -34.59 3.91
CA LEU A 35 -1.08 -33.41 3.94
C LEU A 35 -0.13 -33.45 5.15
N PRO A 36 1.09 -32.92 5.05
CA PRO A 36 1.99 -32.78 6.20
C PRO A 36 1.35 -31.90 7.30
N PRO A 37 1.23 -32.37 8.55
CA PRO A 37 0.64 -31.61 9.66
C PRO A 37 1.26 -30.22 9.86
N ASP A 38 2.58 -30.13 9.73
CA ASP A 38 3.34 -28.89 9.90
C ASP A 38 2.96 -27.81 8.89
N ARG A 39 2.40 -28.19 7.73
CA ARG A 39 1.96 -27.23 6.72
C ARG A 39 0.70 -26.50 7.17
N LEU A 40 -0.26 -27.21 7.77
CA LEU A 40 -1.46 -26.57 8.33
C LEU A 40 -1.10 -25.78 9.60
N ALA A 41 -0.22 -26.32 10.46
CA ALA A 41 0.25 -25.62 11.65
C ALA A 41 0.93 -24.28 11.31
N ARG A 42 1.87 -24.28 10.35
CA ARG A 42 2.54 -23.04 9.89
C ARG A 42 1.55 -22.05 9.26
N ALA A 43 0.60 -22.53 8.45
CA ALA A 43 -0.41 -21.67 7.86
C ALA A 43 -1.25 -20.98 8.95
N LEU A 44 -1.71 -21.73 9.97
CA LEU A 44 -2.50 -21.18 11.07
C LEU A 44 -1.69 -20.21 11.94
N ALA A 45 -0.41 -20.49 12.18
CA ALA A 45 0.47 -19.60 12.94
C ALA A 45 0.78 -18.29 12.20
N ALA A 46 0.80 -18.33 10.87
CA ALA A 46 1.02 -17.16 10.01
C ALA A 46 -0.24 -16.32 9.73
N ASP A 47 -1.44 -16.80 10.10
CA ASP A 47 -2.69 -16.07 9.86
C ASP A 47 -2.82 -14.85 10.79
N ASP A 48 -2.89 -13.66 10.19
CA ASP A 48 -2.98 -12.40 10.93
C ASP A 48 -4.29 -12.29 11.75
N ASP A 49 -5.41 -12.85 11.28
CA ASP A 49 -6.67 -12.81 12.04
C ASP A 49 -6.58 -13.67 13.31
N LEU A 50 -5.94 -14.83 13.22
CA LEU A 50 -5.68 -15.68 14.38
C LEU A 50 -4.70 -15.03 15.35
N LEU A 51 -3.67 -14.34 14.85
CA LEU A 51 -2.78 -13.53 15.68
C LEU A 51 -3.56 -12.44 16.43
N LEU A 52 -4.43 -11.70 15.71
CA LEU A 52 -5.31 -10.71 16.30
C LEU A 52 -6.26 -11.33 17.34
N LEU A 53 -6.68 -12.59 17.20
CA LEU A 53 -7.53 -13.27 18.17
C LEU A 53 -6.73 -13.95 19.30
N SER A 54 -5.42 -14.14 19.17
CA SER A 54 -4.56 -14.65 20.23
C SER A 54 -4.12 -13.54 21.17
N ARG A 55 -5.03 -12.65 21.61
CA ARG A 55 -4.77 -11.65 22.67
C ARG A 55 -5.01 -12.24 24.06
N PRO A 56 -4.33 -11.80 25.14
CA PRO A 56 -4.43 -12.47 26.45
C PRO A 56 -5.86 -12.50 26.98
N GLN A 57 -6.59 -11.40 26.76
CA GLN A 57 -7.97 -11.19 27.19
C GLN A 57 -9.00 -11.71 26.19
N ALA A 58 -8.57 -12.17 25.00
CA ALA A 58 -9.49 -12.73 24.04
C ALA A 58 -10.17 -13.96 24.65
N ASN A 59 -11.44 -14.13 24.32
CA ASN A 59 -12.23 -15.25 24.78
C ASN A 59 -11.65 -16.55 24.20
N ARG A 60 -11.16 -17.45 25.08
CA ARG A 60 -10.51 -18.70 24.70
C ARG A 60 -11.35 -19.55 23.75
N ARG A 61 -12.66 -19.61 24.01
CA ARG A 61 -13.60 -20.35 23.17
C ARG A 61 -13.77 -19.72 21.79
N LEU A 62 -13.76 -18.38 21.68
CA LEU A 62 -13.84 -17.70 20.40
C LEU A 62 -12.58 -17.93 19.57
N PHE A 63 -11.41 -17.87 20.20
CA PHE A 63 -10.15 -18.16 19.54
C PHE A 63 -10.07 -19.61 19.05
N LEU A 64 -10.35 -20.61 19.89
CA LEU A 64 -10.35 -22.02 19.45
C LEU A 64 -11.38 -22.30 18.37
N SER A 65 -12.56 -21.67 18.46
CA SER A 65 -13.57 -21.71 17.40
C SER A 65 -13.04 -21.10 16.09
N ALA A 66 -12.31 -19.99 16.16
CA ALA A 66 -11.69 -19.37 15.00
C ALA A 66 -10.58 -20.25 14.40
N VAL A 67 -9.71 -20.85 15.22
CA VAL A 67 -8.68 -21.80 14.78
C VAL A 67 -9.33 -22.99 14.06
N ALA A 68 -10.33 -23.63 14.67
CA ALA A 68 -11.04 -24.74 14.06
C ALA A 68 -11.75 -24.34 12.76
N ARG A 69 -12.38 -23.15 12.73
CA ARG A 69 -13.03 -22.60 11.53
C ARG A 69 -12.03 -22.35 10.41
N LYS A 70 -10.92 -21.66 10.69
CA LYS A 70 -9.86 -21.34 9.72
C LYS A 70 -9.18 -22.60 9.19
N ALA A 71 -8.90 -23.57 10.06
CA ALA A 71 -8.41 -24.88 9.65
C ALA A 71 -9.40 -25.63 8.75
N THR A 72 -10.70 -25.60 9.09
CA THR A 72 -11.77 -26.16 8.26
C THR A 72 -11.78 -25.50 6.87
N LEU A 73 -11.72 -24.17 6.81
CA LEU A 73 -11.68 -23.41 5.56
C LEU A 73 -10.43 -23.74 4.73
N ALA A 74 -9.26 -23.86 5.36
CA ALA A 74 -8.02 -24.21 4.68
C ALA A 74 -8.06 -25.62 4.06
N LEU A 75 -8.68 -26.57 4.76
CA LEU A 75 -8.90 -27.92 4.23
C LEU A 75 -9.97 -27.92 3.13
N GLN A 76 -11.08 -27.20 3.31
CA GLN A 76 -12.08 -27.05 2.26
C GLN A 76 -11.50 -26.43 0.98
N ARG A 77 -10.63 -25.43 1.13
CA ARG A 77 -9.84 -24.84 0.05
C ARG A 77 -8.90 -25.88 -0.59
N GLY A 78 -8.34 -26.77 0.23
CA GLY A 78 -7.42 -27.83 -0.16
C GLY A 78 -8.06 -29.08 -0.80
N GLY A 79 -9.37 -29.08 -1.08
CA GLY A 79 -10.05 -30.19 -1.75
C GLY A 79 -10.97 -31.03 -0.85
N PHE A 80 -11.02 -30.78 0.45
CA PHE A 80 -11.78 -31.63 1.38
C PHE A 80 -13.22 -31.15 1.49
N GLU A 81 -14.19 -31.98 1.11
CA GLU A 81 -15.61 -31.55 1.01
C GLU A 81 -16.23 -31.22 2.37
N SER A 82 -15.99 -32.06 3.37
CA SER A 82 -16.59 -31.94 4.71
C SER A 82 -15.62 -32.33 5.82
N PRO A 83 -14.46 -31.65 5.93
CA PRO A 83 -13.52 -31.91 7.00
C PRO A 83 -14.17 -31.56 8.34
N LYS A 84 -13.94 -32.40 9.35
CA LYS A 84 -14.35 -32.09 10.73
C LYS A 84 -13.11 -31.71 11.51
N VAL A 85 -13.08 -30.48 11.99
CA VAL A 85 -11.96 -29.96 12.77
C VAL A 85 -12.44 -29.51 14.14
N SER A 86 -11.71 -29.91 15.17
CA SER A 86 -11.86 -29.37 16.52
C SER A 86 -10.51 -28.85 17.01
N ALA A 87 -10.53 -27.71 17.71
CA ALA A 87 -9.36 -27.18 18.39
C ALA A 87 -9.58 -27.25 19.89
N SER A 88 -8.57 -27.74 20.61
CA SER A 88 -8.53 -27.80 22.06
C SER A 88 -7.16 -27.31 22.56
N ILE A 89 -7.03 -27.14 23.87
CA ILE A 89 -5.74 -26.86 24.50
C ILE A 89 -5.40 -28.02 25.41
N GLU A 90 -4.20 -28.56 25.25
CA GLU A 90 -3.66 -29.61 26.09
C GLU A 90 -2.44 -29.11 26.88
N PRO A 91 -2.25 -29.58 28.12
CA PRO A 91 -0.99 -29.39 28.82
C PRO A 91 0.13 -30.14 28.09
N THR A 92 1.28 -29.49 27.94
CA THR A 92 2.50 -30.11 27.47
C THR A 92 3.05 -30.93 28.64
N GLY A 93 3.15 -32.26 28.51
CA GLY A 93 3.53 -33.15 29.62
C GLY A 93 4.90 -32.86 30.28
N GLU A 94 5.70 -31.96 29.70
CA GLU A 94 6.97 -31.46 30.19
C GLU A 94 6.85 -29.96 30.53
N GLY A 95 6.23 -29.63 31.68
CA GLY A 95 6.16 -28.26 32.23
C GLY A 95 4.77 -27.62 32.24
N SER A 96 4.69 -26.35 32.67
CA SER A 96 3.44 -25.55 32.73
C SER A 96 2.98 -25.00 31.38
N GLY A 97 3.49 -25.54 30.27
CA GLY A 97 3.15 -25.07 28.94
C GLY A 97 1.80 -25.60 28.49
N GLU A 98 0.97 -24.75 27.90
CA GLU A 98 -0.20 -25.16 27.12
C GLU A 98 0.14 -25.18 25.63
N ARG A 99 -0.38 -26.16 24.89
CA ARG A 99 -0.30 -26.24 23.43
C ARG A 99 -1.68 -26.33 22.80
N ILE A 100 -1.85 -25.77 21.61
CA ILE A 100 -3.09 -25.86 20.85
C ILE A 100 -3.06 -27.16 20.08
N VAL A 101 -4.06 -28.02 20.28
CA VAL A 101 -4.22 -29.27 19.53
C VAL A 101 -5.38 -29.12 18.57
N VAL A 102 -5.09 -29.32 17.29
CA VAL A 102 -6.07 -29.30 16.20
C VAL A 102 -6.28 -30.72 15.73
N ASP A 103 -7.38 -31.33 16.17
CA ASP A 103 -7.79 -32.67 15.74
C ASP A 103 -8.60 -32.56 14.45
N VAL A 104 -8.12 -33.22 13.41
CA VAL A 104 -8.70 -33.19 12.07
C VAL A 104 -9.17 -34.58 11.68
N ALA A 105 -10.41 -34.68 11.21
CA ALA A 105 -10.86 -35.76 10.35
C ALA A 105 -11.05 -35.19 8.94
N GLU A 106 -10.09 -35.49 8.05
CA GLU A 106 -9.97 -34.88 6.71
C GLU A 106 -11.23 -35.04 5.86
N GLY A 107 -11.85 -36.23 5.89
CA GLY A 107 -12.90 -36.57 4.93
C GLY A 107 -12.34 -36.82 3.52
N PRO A 108 -13.22 -37.03 2.51
CA PRO A 108 -12.78 -37.26 1.14
C PRO A 108 -12.20 -36.00 0.51
N ARG A 109 -11.05 -36.16 -0.16
CA ARG A 109 -10.43 -35.11 -0.96
C ARG A 109 -10.85 -35.25 -2.42
N SER A 110 -11.39 -34.20 -3.01
CA SER A 110 -11.76 -34.15 -4.42
C SER A 110 -10.86 -33.18 -5.21
N ILE A 111 -10.59 -33.56 -6.46
CA ILE A 111 -9.96 -32.68 -7.45
C ILE A 111 -11.05 -32.05 -8.33
N ALA A 112 -10.80 -30.87 -8.86
CA ALA A 112 -11.70 -30.20 -9.80
C ALA A 112 -11.76 -31.00 -11.11
N ALA A 113 -12.93 -31.56 -11.43
CA ALA A 113 -13.13 -32.43 -12.59
C ALA A 113 -13.71 -31.69 -13.80
N GLY A 114 -14.71 -30.84 -13.59
CA GLY A 114 -15.41 -30.12 -14.65
C GLY A 114 -16.40 -29.08 -14.14
N ILE A 115 -17.05 -28.39 -15.09
CA ILE A 115 -18.10 -27.41 -14.84
C ILE A 115 -19.36 -27.89 -15.58
N GLU A 116 -20.49 -27.92 -14.90
CA GLU A 116 -21.78 -28.27 -15.45
C GLU A 116 -22.71 -27.06 -15.36
N ILE A 117 -23.16 -26.57 -16.52
CA ILE A 117 -24.00 -25.38 -16.64
C ILE A 117 -25.30 -25.80 -17.32
N THR A 118 -26.43 -25.63 -16.64
CA THR A 118 -27.76 -25.98 -17.17
C THR A 118 -28.66 -24.75 -17.24
N GLY A 119 -29.51 -24.68 -18.26
CA GLY A 119 -30.53 -23.61 -18.42
C GLY A 119 -30.02 -22.26 -18.91
N LEU A 120 -28.75 -22.15 -19.32
CA LEU A 120 -28.24 -21.02 -20.11
C LEU A 120 -28.29 -21.35 -21.61
N PRO A 121 -28.52 -20.33 -22.48
CA PRO A 121 -28.29 -20.43 -23.92
C PRO A 121 -26.86 -20.90 -24.25
N ASP A 122 -26.69 -21.66 -25.35
CA ASP A 122 -25.43 -22.33 -25.70
C ASP A 122 -24.24 -21.36 -25.86
N ASP A 123 -24.49 -20.17 -26.40
CA ASP A 123 -23.52 -19.08 -26.53
C ASP A 123 -23.02 -18.61 -25.16
N LEU A 124 -23.93 -18.24 -24.26
CA LEU A 124 -23.61 -17.79 -22.91
C LEU A 124 -22.99 -18.91 -22.06
N ASN A 125 -23.40 -20.15 -22.29
CA ASN A 125 -22.84 -21.32 -21.62
C ASN A 125 -21.36 -21.49 -21.97
N GLY A 126 -21.03 -21.49 -23.27
CA GLY A 126 -19.65 -21.60 -23.74
C GLY A 126 -18.76 -20.45 -23.26
N GLU A 127 -19.29 -19.23 -23.23
CA GLU A 127 -18.57 -18.05 -22.70
C GLU A 127 -18.35 -18.11 -21.20
N LEU A 128 -19.37 -18.49 -20.41
CA LEU A 128 -19.23 -18.64 -18.96
C LEU A 128 -18.25 -19.74 -18.60
N HIS A 129 -18.28 -20.86 -19.33
CA HIS A 129 -17.33 -21.95 -19.14
C HIS A 129 -15.89 -21.47 -19.37
N ARG A 130 -15.64 -20.71 -20.45
CA ARG A 130 -14.33 -20.12 -20.73
C ARG A 130 -13.94 -19.12 -19.65
N TRP A 131 -14.86 -18.24 -19.26
CA TRP A 131 -14.65 -17.22 -18.22
C TRP A 131 -14.17 -17.82 -16.90
N LEU A 132 -14.78 -18.91 -16.43
CA LEU A 132 -14.41 -19.53 -15.15
C LEU A 132 -13.06 -20.26 -15.19
N GLN A 133 -12.60 -20.69 -16.37
CA GLN A 133 -11.37 -21.46 -16.57
C GLN A 133 -10.18 -20.62 -17.06
N SER A 134 -10.42 -19.42 -17.59
CA SER A 134 -9.37 -18.53 -18.06
C SER A 134 -8.99 -17.50 -16.99
N GLN A 135 -7.85 -16.83 -17.20
CA GLN A 135 -7.59 -15.57 -16.51
C GLN A 135 -8.66 -14.56 -16.89
N ARG A 136 -9.04 -13.70 -15.95
CA ARG A 136 -10.14 -12.73 -16.10
C ARG A 136 -9.65 -11.32 -15.79
N PRO A 137 -10.14 -10.28 -16.47
CA PRO A 137 -9.84 -8.92 -16.06
C PRO A 137 -10.38 -8.64 -14.65
N PRO A 138 -9.79 -7.76 -13.84
CA PRO A 138 -10.36 -7.33 -12.57
C PRO A 138 -11.59 -6.41 -12.79
N PRO A 139 -12.47 -6.21 -11.80
CA PRO A 139 -13.65 -5.37 -11.94
C PRO A 139 -13.28 -3.94 -12.33
N GLY A 140 -14.03 -3.35 -13.26
CA GLY A 140 -13.76 -1.99 -13.75
C GLY A 140 -12.74 -1.89 -14.88
N ALA A 141 -11.98 -2.96 -15.13
CA ALA A 141 -11.00 -2.95 -16.22
C ALA A 141 -11.67 -2.90 -17.61
N LEU A 142 -11.07 -2.14 -18.51
CA LEU A 142 -11.49 -1.90 -19.87
C LEU A 142 -10.61 -2.66 -20.85
N ALA A 143 -11.23 -3.27 -21.86
CA ALA A 143 -10.52 -3.85 -22.98
C ALA A 143 -10.07 -2.74 -23.93
N GLU A 144 -8.77 -2.68 -24.19
CA GLU A 144 -8.14 -1.81 -25.16
C GLU A 144 -7.53 -2.69 -26.26
N GLU A 145 -7.95 -2.49 -27.51
CA GLU A 145 -7.29 -3.12 -28.65
C GLU A 145 -5.95 -2.42 -28.89
N VAL A 146 -4.85 -3.17 -28.78
CA VAL A 146 -3.51 -2.64 -29.00
C VAL A 146 -2.97 -3.28 -30.27
N ASP A 147 -2.72 -2.44 -31.26
CA ASP A 147 -1.93 -2.79 -32.43
C ASP A 147 -0.45 -2.60 -32.07
N GLY A 148 0.21 -3.70 -31.70
CA GLY A 148 1.64 -3.69 -31.41
C GLY A 148 2.47 -3.37 -32.66
N ALA A 149 3.45 -2.49 -32.53
CA ALA A 149 4.41 -2.14 -33.60
C ALA A 149 5.21 -3.36 -34.14
N ASN A 150 5.18 -4.48 -33.41
CA ASN A 150 5.75 -5.78 -33.77
C ASN A 150 4.74 -6.73 -34.46
N GLY A 151 3.59 -6.23 -34.90
CA GLY A 151 2.54 -7.02 -35.57
C GLY A 151 1.69 -7.88 -34.63
N TRP A 152 1.81 -7.69 -33.31
CA TRP A 152 0.95 -8.34 -32.33
C TRP A 152 -0.30 -7.48 -32.12
N GLY A 153 -1.41 -7.85 -32.76
CA GLY A 153 -2.74 -7.31 -32.45
C GLY A 153 -3.40 -8.13 -31.34
N GLY A 154 -3.75 -7.50 -30.23
CA GLY A 154 -4.38 -8.18 -29.10
C GLY A 154 -5.15 -7.25 -28.17
N VAL A 155 -5.89 -7.83 -27.23
CA VAL A 155 -6.66 -7.08 -26.23
C VAL A 155 -5.81 -6.93 -24.96
N ARG A 156 -5.48 -5.69 -24.60
CA ARG A 156 -4.89 -5.31 -23.32
C ARG A 156 -6.01 -4.87 -22.38
N TRP A 157 -6.01 -5.36 -21.15
CA TRP A 157 -6.93 -4.86 -20.13
C TRP A 157 -6.27 -3.72 -19.37
N VAL A 158 -6.97 -2.59 -19.25
CA VAL A 158 -6.50 -1.42 -18.51
C VAL A 158 -7.45 -1.10 -17.35
N ASP A 159 -6.91 -0.64 -16.23
CA ASP A 159 -7.69 -0.21 -15.07
C ASP A 159 -8.27 1.21 -15.27
N ASP A 160 -8.94 1.73 -14.23
CA ASP A 160 -9.55 3.06 -14.22
C ASP A 160 -8.55 4.20 -14.48
N ASN A 161 -7.24 3.95 -14.31
CA ASN A 161 -6.17 4.92 -14.56
C ASN A 161 -5.52 4.71 -15.95
N GLY A 162 -6.03 3.78 -16.76
CA GLY A 162 -5.44 3.41 -18.05
C GLY A 162 -4.19 2.54 -17.93
N GLN A 163 -3.91 1.95 -16.76
CA GLN A 163 -2.74 1.09 -16.52
C GLN A 163 -3.06 -0.38 -16.79
N PRO A 164 -2.09 -1.21 -17.24
CA PRO A 164 -2.32 -2.64 -17.43
C PRO A 164 -2.90 -3.29 -16.18
N ALA A 165 -4.13 -3.77 -16.29
CA ALA A 165 -4.86 -4.36 -15.18
C ALA A 165 -4.29 -5.73 -14.82
N LYS A 166 -4.06 -5.99 -13.54
CA LYS A 166 -3.64 -7.32 -13.07
C LYS A 166 -4.78 -8.31 -13.25
N MET A 167 -4.61 -9.25 -14.18
CA MET A 167 -5.59 -10.30 -14.43
C MET A 167 -5.79 -11.18 -13.18
N GLU A 168 -7.04 -11.48 -12.88
CA GLU A 168 -7.44 -12.45 -11.87
C GLU A 168 -7.17 -13.87 -12.38
N GLU A 169 -6.75 -14.75 -11.46
CA GLU A 169 -6.54 -16.16 -11.75
C GLU A 169 -7.88 -16.87 -12.10
N PRO A 170 -7.81 -17.99 -12.85
CA PRO A 170 -8.95 -18.87 -13.05
C PRO A 170 -9.60 -19.28 -11.72
N LEU A 171 -10.92 -19.39 -11.70
CA LEU A 171 -11.63 -19.84 -10.50
C LEU A 171 -11.78 -21.35 -10.41
N TRP A 172 -11.59 -22.04 -11.54
CA TRP A 172 -11.75 -23.47 -11.64
C TRP A 172 -10.76 -24.08 -12.65
N THR A 173 -9.68 -24.67 -12.15
CA THR A 173 -8.65 -25.35 -12.96
C THR A 173 -8.78 -26.85 -12.81
N ARG A 174 -8.96 -27.58 -13.91
CA ARG A 174 -9.09 -29.04 -13.86
C ARG A 174 -7.81 -29.70 -13.32
N GLY A 175 -7.97 -30.63 -12.40
CA GLY A 175 -6.86 -31.38 -11.78
C GLY A 175 -6.29 -30.74 -10.51
N GLU A 176 -6.59 -29.46 -10.24
CA GLU A 176 -6.26 -28.83 -8.96
C GLU A 176 -7.25 -29.28 -7.85
N PRO A 177 -6.91 -29.11 -6.57
CA PRO A 177 -7.84 -29.39 -5.48
C PRO A 177 -9.11 -28.54 -5.61
N ALA A 178 -10.29 -29.18 -5.49
CA ALA A 178 -11.57 -28.48 -5.60
C ALA A 178 -11.87 -27.67 -4.34
N ALA A 179 -11.92 -26.35 -4.45
CA ALA A 179 -12.22 -25.50 -3.31
C ALA A 179 -13.72 -25.57 -2.94
N PHE A 180 -14.02 -26.17 -1.78
CA PHE A 180 -15.37 -26.25 -1.20
C PHE A 180 -15.67 -25.13 -0.19
N ASP A 181 -14.72 -24.21 0.03
CA ASP A 181 -14.87 -23.19 1.05
C ASP A 181 -15.91 -22.11 0.65
N PRO A 182 -16.70 -21.59 1.61
CA PRO A 182 -17.68 -20.55 1.33
C PRO A 182 -17.09 -19.26 0.71
N PRO A 183 -15.91 -18.75 1.14
CA PRO A 183 -15.27 -17.61 0.51
C PRO A 183 -15.02 -17.80 -0.99
N HIS A 184 -14.47 -18.94 -1.42
CA HIS A 184 -14.27 -19.23 -2.84
C HIS A 184 -15.58 -19.32 -3.62
N THR A 185 -16.56 -20.00 -3.03
CA THR A 185 -17.90 -20.11 -3.65
C THR A 185 -18.53 -18.73 -3.82
N LYS A 186 -18.33 -17.82 -2.86
CA LYS A 186 -18.74 -16.42 -2.98
C LYS A 186 -17.98 -15.71 -4.11
N SER A 187 -16.67 -15.90 -4.23
CA SER A 187 -15.88 -15.34 -5.34
C SER A 187 -16.37 -15.84 -6.71
N ILE A 188 -16.71 -17.13 -6.82
CA ILE A 188 -17.35 -17.69 -8.03
C ILE A 188 -18.69 -17.01 -8.31
N ARG A 189 -19.54 -16.84 -7.29
CA ARG A 189 -20.82 -16.14 -7.46
C ARG A 189 -20.63 -14.70 -7.91
N THR A 190 -19.72 -13.94 -7.29
CA THR A 190 -19.40 -12.57 -7.70
C THR A 190 -18.89 -12.52 -9.15
N ALA A 191 -18.06 -13.48 -9.55
CA ALA A 191 -17.57 -13.58 -10.93
C ALA A 191 -18.67 -13.94 -11.95
N ILE A 192 -19.62 -14.80 -11.58
CA ILE A 192 -20.79 -15.13 -12.40
C ILE A 192 -21.72 -13.91 -12.50
N ALA A 193 -22.01 -13.25 -11.38
CA ALA A 193 -22.82 -12.03 -11.37
C ALA A 193 -22.21 -10.95 -12.27
N ARG A 194 -20.89 -10.76 -12.19
CA ARG A 194 -20.17 -9.87 -13.09
C ARG A 194 -20.30 -10.29 -14.56
N PHE A 195 -20.01 -11.55 -14.88
CA PHE A 195 -20.18 -12.06 -16.24
C PHE A 195 -21.58 -11.78 -16.80
N LEU A 196 -22.61 -11.97 -15.97
CA LEU A 196 -24.00 -11.67 -16.36
C LEU A 196 -24.24 -10.18 -16.61
N ARG A 197 -23.60 -9.26 -15.86
CA ARG A 197 -23.65 -7.81 -16.14
C ARG A 197 -22.91 -7.44 -17.43
N ASP A 198 -21.78 -8.09 -17.70
CA ASP A 198 -21.02 -7.91 -18.93
C ASP A 198 -21.84 -8.40 -20.15
N ALA A 199 -22.67 -9.42 -19.96
CA ALA A 199 -23.67 -9.89 -20.92
C ALA A 199 -25.01 -9.11 -20.89
N GLY A 200 -25.10 -8.03 -20.10
CA GLY A 200 -26.28 -7.15 -20.03
C GLY A 200 -27.49 -7.71 -19.28
N ARG A 201 -27.32 -8.74 -18.45
CA ARG A 201 -28.39 -9.40 -17.66
C ARG A 201 -28.33 -9.00 -16.18
N PHE A 202 -28.56 -7.73 -15.88
CA PHE A 202 -28.46 -7.18 -14.52
C PHE A 202 -29.42 -7.85 -13.52
N ALA A 203 -30.68 -8.07 -13.91
CA ALA A 203 -31.64 -8.78 -13.08
C ALA A 203 -31.18 -10.21 -12.72
N ALA A 204 -30.48 -10.91 -13.64
CA ALA A 204 -29.91 -12.22 -13.37
C ALA A 204 -28.71 -12.14 -12.43
N ALA A 205 -27.82 -11.15 -12.63
CA ALA A 205 -26.69 -10.90 -11.73
C ALA A 205 -27.14 -10.66 -10.29
N LYS A 206 -28.22 -9.89 -10.11
CA LYS A 206 -28.81 -9.61 -8.79
C LYS A 206 -29.32 -10.87 -8.09
N LEU A 207 -29.89 -11.83 -8.81
CA LEU A 207 -30.30 -13.12 -8.23
C LEU A 207 -29.13 -13.90 -7.65
N VAL A 208 -27.93 -13.73 -8.22
CA VAL A 208 -26.69 -14.36 -7.74
C VAL A 208 -26.16 -13.63 -6.50
N ASP A 209 -26.21 -12.29 -6.50
CA ASP A 209 -25.68 -11.45 -5.42
C ASP A 209 -26.58 -11.42 -4.17
N ASP A 210 -27.91 -11.33 -4.32
CA ASP A 210 -28.88 -11.18 -3.23
C ASP A 210 -29.02 -12.45 -2.38
N ARG A 211 -28.43 -13.57 -2.83
CA ARG A 211 -28.56 -14.84 -2.15
C ARG A 211 -27.68 -14.88 -0.91
N LYS A 212 -28.28 -14.49 0.22
CA LYS A 212 -27.67 -14.64 1.55
C LYS A 212 -27.21 -16.10 1.75
N PRO A 213 -26.01 -16.33 2.29
CA PRO A 213 -25.58 -17.68 2.63
C PRO A 213 -26.61 -18.29 3.59
N VAL A 214 -26.98 -19.54 3.32
CA VAL A 214 -27.91 -20.30 4.18
C VAL A 214 -27.21 -20.55 5.51
N GLY A 215 -27.34 -19.60 6.44
CA GLY A 215 -26.88 -19.75 7.82
C GLY A 215 -27.85 -20.59 8.65
N LEU A 216 -27.36 -21.10 9.78
CA LEU A 216 -28.06 -21.98 10.73
C LEU A 216 -29.44 -21.47 11.23
N LEU A 217 -29.77 -20.19 11.02
CA LEU A 217 -31.03 -19.54 11.42
C LEU A 217 -32.05 -19.36 10.28
N ALA A 218 -31.77 -19.82 9.06
CA ALA A 218 -32.67 -19.71 7.91
C ALA A 218 -34.01 -20.46 8.10
N GLY A 219 -34.11 -21.36 9.08
CA GLY A 219 -35.34 -22.07 9.44
C GLY A 219 -36.47 -21.16 9.94
N LEU A 220 -36.19 -19.91 10.36
CA LEU A 220 -37.21 -18.99 10.87
C LEU A 220 -37.60 -17.88 9.89
N SER A 221 -36.74 -17.54 8.92
CA SER A 221 -37.01 -16.47 7.93
C SER A 221 -37.78 -16.95 6.69
N GLY A 222 -37.74 -18.26 6.42
CA GLY A 222 -38.43 -18.89 5.28
C GLY A 222 -39.96 -18.87 5.37
N LEU A 223 -40.53 -18.54 6.54
CA LEU A 223 -41.99 -18.44 6.72
C LEU A 223 -42.55 -17.04 6.43
N ALA A 224 -41.73 -15.98 6.45
CA ALA A 224 -42.20 -14.61 6.23
C ALA A 224 -42.10 -14.14 4.76
N SER A 225 -41.40 -14.86 3.90
CA SER A 225 -41.24 -14.55 2.47
C SER A 225 -42.16 -15.38 1.56
N ALA A 226 -42.97 -16.29 2.12
CA ALA A 226 -43.86 -17.18 1.36
C ALA A 226 -45.29 -16.64 1.16
N THR A 227 -45.66 -15.46 1.68
CA THR A 227 -47.05 -14.97 1.67
C THR A 227 -47.34 -13.81 0.69
N ARG A 228 -46.50 -13.58 -0.32
CA ARG A 228 -46.87 -12.71 -1.47
C ARG A 228 -46.35 -13.26 -2.80
N SER A 229 -46.96 -14.32 -3.31
CA SER A 229 -47.04 -14.57 -4.76
C SER A 229 -48.21 -15.51 -5.08
N THR A 230 -49.44 -15.02 -4.99
CA THR A 230 -50.57 -15.67 -5.66
C THR A 230 -50.44 -15.39 -7.15
N GLY A 231 -49.96 -16.37 -7.93
CA GLY A 231 -50.18 -16.45 -9.38
C GLY A 231 -49.12 -15.83 -10.31
N LEU A 232 -47.82 -16.13 -10.13
CA LEU A 232 -46.77 -15.77 -11.11
C LEU A 232 -46.04 -17.03 -11.66
N PRO A 233 -45.54 -16.99 -12.91
CA PRO A 233 -44.71 -18.04 -13.50
C PRO A 233 -43.51 -18.37 -12.60
N ALA A 234 -43.01 -19.60 -12.71
CA ALA A 234 -41.93 -20.14 -11.86
C ALA A 234 -40.79 -19.11 -11.65
N ALA A 235 -40.49 -18.79 -10.39
CA ALA A 235 -39.53 -17.75 -10.06
C ALA A 235 -38.15 -18.04 -10.68
N ALA A 236 -37.53 -17.02 -11.27
CA ALA A 236 -36.18 -17.11 -11.81
C ALA A 236 -35.18 -17.44 -10.69
N THR A 237 -34.30 -18.42 -10.91
CA THR A 237 -33.31 -18.87 -9.91
C THR A 237 -31.99 -19.22 -10.58
N ILE A 238 -30.88 -18.92 -9.91
CA ILE A 238 -29.52 -19.30 -10.30
C ILE A 238 -28.84 -19.95 -9.09
N ASP A 239 -28.59 -21.24 -9.20
CA ASP A 239 -27.97 -22.05 -8.15
C ASP A 239 -26.51 -22.34 -8.51
N VAL A 240 -25.59 -21.94 -7.62
CA VAL A 240 -24.14 -22.19 -7.77
C VAL A 240 -23.66 -23.01 -6.58
N ALA A 241 -23.16 -24.21 -6.85
CA ALA A 241 -22.65 -25.14 -5.85
C ALA A 241 -21.52 -26.00 -6.41
N VAL A 242 -20.58 -26.39 -5.54
CA VAL A 242 -19.57 -27.41 -5.83
C VAL A 242 -20.09 -28.75 -5.30
N LYS A 243 -20.25 -29.74 -6.18
CA LYS A 243 -20.78 -31.07 -5.83
C LYS A 243 -19.67 -32.11 -6.01
N ALA A 244 -19.45 -32.97 -5.01
CA ALA A 244 -18.57 -34.12 -5.18
C ALA A 244 -19.21 -35.17 -6.11
N SER A 245 -18.38 -35.82 -6.93
CA SER A 245 -18.76 -36.90 -7.85
C SER A 245 -17.67 -37.98 -7.86
N SER A 246 -17.98 -39.17 -8.38
CA SER A 246 -17.04 -40.30 -8.44
C SER A 246 -15.75 -40.00 -9.22
N ASN A 247 -15.79 -39.04 -10.15
CA ASN A 247 -14.66 -38.62 -10.98
C ASN A 247 -13.99 -37.31 -10.49
N GLY A 248 -14.32 -36.84 -9.28
CA GLY A 248 -13.88 -35.56 -8.72
C GLY A 248 -15.05 -34.59 -8.50
N ALA A 249 -14.76 -33.35 -8.12
CA ALA A 249 -15.78 -32.33 -7.88
C ALA A 249 -16.22 -31.64 -9.18
N ILE A 250 -17.50 -31.36 -9.29
CA ILE A 250 -18.11 -30.63 -10.40
C ILE A 250 -18.67 -29.31 -9.87
N LEU A 251 -18.31 -28.20 -10.51
CA LEU A 251 -18.95 -26.91 -10.28
C LEU A 251 -20.28 -26.90 -11.05
N SER A 252 -21.40 -26.95 -10.34
CA SER A 252 -22.75 -26.99 -10.90
C SER A 252 -23.39 -25.61 -10.83
N ILE A 253 -23.84 -25.13 -11.99
CA ILE A 253 -24.53 -23.85 -12.19
C ILE A 253 -25.88 -24.16 -12.85
N ASP A 254 -26.94 -24.15 -12.06
CA ASP A 254 -28.29 -24.47 -12.52
C ASP A 254 -29.13 -23.19 -12.64
N VAL A 255 -29.54 -22.85 -13.87
CA VAL A 255 -30.33 -21.66 -14.17
C VAL A 255 -31.76 -22.05 -14.54
N ARG A 256 -32.75 -21.43 -13.90
CA ARG A 256 -34.17 -21.61 -14.25
C ARG A 256 -34.80 -20.26 -14.54
N ASN A 257 -35.49 -20.17 -15.67
CA ASN A 257 -36.17 -18.97 -16.15
C ASN A 257 -35.25 -17.74 -16.18
N LEU A 258 -34.16 -17.83 -16.95
CA LEU A 258 -33.17 -16.76 -17.11
C LEU A 258 -33.87 -15.44 -17.52
N PRO A 259 -33.77 -14.38 -16.71
CA PRO A 259 -34.32 -13.08 -17.08
C PRO A 259 -33.73 -12.56 -18.41
N PRO A 260 -34.52 -11.86 -19.25
CA PRO A 260 -34.02 -11.30 -20.49
C PRO A 260 -32.96 -10.21 -20.24
N ALA A 261 -32.21 -9.85 -21.27
CA ALA A 261 -31.24 -8.76 -21.19
C ALA A 261 -31.93 -7.45 -20.84
N SER A 262 -31.25 -6.63 -20.04
CA SER A 262 -31.73 -5.32 -19.63
C SER A 262 -31.59 -4.32 -20.76
N VAL A 263 -32.59 -3.45 -20.88
CA VAL A 263 -32.61 -2.35 -21.84
C VAL A 263 -32.42 -1.03 -21.13
N LEU A 264 -31.65 -0.12 -21.74
CA LEU A 264 -31.49 1.23 -21.23
C LEU A 264 -32.77 2.03 -21.48
N ARG A 265 -33.47 2.44 -20.43
CA ARG A 265 -34.74 3.20 -20.55
C ARG A 265 -34.55 4.70 -20.52
N ASP A 266 -33.59 5.15 -19.73
CA ASP A 266 -33.34 6.58 -19.55
C ASP A 266 -31.90 6.85 -19.09
N ILE A 267 -31.52 8.12 -19.12
CA ILE A 267 -30.31 8.61 -18.48
C ILE A 267 -30.64 9.79 -17.56
N GLU A 268 -29.98 9.85 -16.41
CA GLU A 268 -30.13 10.89 -15.39
C GLU A 268 -28.84 11.70 -15.24
N ILE A 269 -28.97 13.01 -15.10
CA ILE A 269 -27.87 13.98 -14.96
C ILE A 269 -28.21 14.93 -13.80
N PRO A 270 -27.23 15.36 -12.99
CA PRO A 270 -27.42 16.36 -11.93
C PRO A 270 -28.12 17.61 -12.43
N ALA A 271 -29.06 18.11 -11.62
CA ALA A 271 -29.69 19.39 -11.88
C ALA A 271 -28.63 20.50 -11.82
N GLY A 272 -28.56 21.33 -12.87
CA GLY A 272 -27.60 22.43 -12.98
C GLY A 272 -26.27 22.09 -13.65
N SER A 273 -26.08 20.85 -14.14
CA SER A 273 -24.93 20.55 -15.01
C SER A 273 -25.00 21.35 -16.31
N ARG A 274 -23.83 21.75 -16.81
CA ARG A 274 -23.68 22.40 -18.14
C ARG A 274 -23.90 21.41 -19.28
N THR A 275 -23.81 20.11 -18.98
CA THR A 275 -23.97 19.01 -19.92
C THR A 275 -25.44 18.65 -20.08
N THR A 276 -25.95 18.60 -21.32
CA THR A 276 -27.33 18.18 -21.57
C THR A 276 -27.42 16.69 -21.86
N LYS A 277 -28.65 16.16 -21.76
CA LYS A 277 -28.98 14.78 -22.13
C LYS A 277 -28.62 14.46 -23.57
N ASP A 278 -28.95 15.37 -24.49
CA ASP A 278 -28.70 15.17 -25.91
C ASP A 278 -27.19 15.14 -26.22
N ASP A 279 -26.38 15.93 -25.51
CA ASP A 279 -24.93 15.92 -25.65
C ASP A 279 -24.33 14.56 -25.25
N LEU A 280 -24.77 13.99 -24.11
CA LEU A 280 -24.34 12.65 -23.70
C LEU A 280 -24.79 11.59 -24.70
N LEU A 281 -26.04 11.63 -25.15
CA LEU A 281 -26.57 10.65 -26.10
C LEU A 281 -25.76 10.65 -27.41
N LYS A 282 -25.47 11.85 -27.93
CA LYS A 282 -24.72 12.04 -29.18
C LYS A 282 -23.25 11.65 -29.02
N LEU A 283 -22.56 12.15 -28.00
CA LEU A 283 -21.13 11.93 -27.80
C LEU A 283 -20.82 10.47 -27.49
N LEU A 284 -21.58 9.86 -26.58
CA LEU A 284 -21.33 8.51 -26.08
C LEU A 284 -22.00 7.42 -26.94
N GLY A 285 -22.72 7.82 -28.00
CA GLY A 285 -23.44 6.89 -28.90
C GLY A 285 -24.53 6.10 -28.19
N ILE A 286 -25.13 6.66 -27.13
CA ILE A 286 -26.13 5.99 -26.31
C ILE A 286 -27.45 5.89 -27.08
N ARG A 287 -28.03 4.69 -27.11
CA ARG A 287 -29.34 4.43 -27.72
C ARG A 287 -30.33 3.99 -26.66
N ILE A 288 -31.31 4.85 -26.37
CA ILE A 288 -32.42 4.49 -25.49
C ILE A 288 -33.23 3.34 -26.12
N GLY A 289 -33.59 2.35 -25.32
CA GLY A 289 -34.25 1.10 -25.72
C GLY A 289 -33.30 -0.01 -26.15
N ALA A 290 -31.99 0.24 -26.30
CA ALA A 290 -31.03 -0.78 -26.66
C ALA A 290 -30.59 -1.63 -25.44
N PRO A 291 -30.14 -2.87 -25.66
CA PRO A 291 -29.46 -3.65 -24.62
C PRO A 291 -28.25 -2.89 -24.07
N ILE A 292 -28.08 -2.95 -22.75
CA ILE A 292 -26.98 -2.30 -22.04
C ILE A 292 -26.14 -3.34 -21.31
N THR A 293 -24.82 -3.13 -21.29
CA THR A 293 -23.82 -3.96 -20.63
C THR A 293 -22.98 -3.13 -19.66
N GLU A 294 -22.33 -3.78 -18.71
CA GLU A 294 -21.37 -3.13 -17.81
C GLU A 294 -20.16 -2.57 -18.57
N GLN A 295 -19.72 -3.24 -19.64
CA GLN A 295 -18.62 -2.76 -20.48
C GLN A 295 -18.95 -1.41 -21.13
N GLN A 296 -20.18 -1.22 -21.62
CA GLN A 296 -20.63 0.06 -22.17
C GLN A 296 -20.61 1.17 -21.11
N ARG A 297 -21.02 0.89 -19.87
CA ARG A 297 -20.93 1.85 -18.75
C ARG A 297 -19.49 2.31 -18.51
N LEU A 298 -18.55 1.38 -18.51
CA LEU A 298 -17.12 1.69 -18.33
C LEU A 298 -16.58 2.52 -19.50
N VAL A 299 -16.94 2.20 -20.74
CA VAL A 299 -16.57 2.97 -21.94
C VAL A 299 -17.11 4.39 -21.86
N TRP A 300 -18.36 4.58 -21.42
CA TRP A 300 -18.94 5.90 -21.22
C TRP A 300 -18.19 6.72 -20.19
N ARG A 301 -17.88 6.11 -19.03
CA ARG A 301 -17.10 6.76 -17.98
C ARG A 301 -15.71 7.18 -18.49
N GLN A 302 -15.03 6.29 -19.21
CA GLN A 302 -13.72 6.60 -19.78
C GLN A 302 -13.79 7.71 -20.82
N ALA A 303 -14.78 7.70 -21.71
CA ALA A 303 -14.97 8.75 -22.71
C ALA A 303 -15.24 10.12 -22.06
N LEU A 304 -16.02 10.16 -20.97
CA LEU A 304 -16.25 11.38 -20.20
C LEU A 304 -14.97 11.87 -19.52
N TRP A 305 -14.18 10.98 -18.92
CA TRP A 305 -12.89 11.34 -18.35
C TRP A 305 -11.92 11.88 -19.43
N LEU A 306 -11.78 11.17 -20.56
CA LEU A 306 -10.95 11.57 -21.70
C LEU A 306 -11.35 12.91 -22.32
N SER A 307 -12.60 13.33 -22.18
CA SER A 307 -13.05 14.65 -22.65
C SER A 307 -12.35 15.83 -21.95
N GLY A 308 -11.83 15.62 -20.74
CA GLY A 308 -11.20 16.65 -19.92
C GLY A 308 -12.13 17.74 -19.40
N ARG A 309 -13.45 17.59 -19.57
CA ARG A 309 -14.45 18.63 -19.19
C ARG A 309 -14.94 18.52 -17.76
N PHE A 310 -14.59 17.43 -17.07
CA PHE A 310 -15.07 17.12 -15.73
C PHE A 310 -13.90 16.93 -14.77
N LEU A 311 -14.05 17.42 -13.55
CA LEU A 311 -13.15 17.13 -12.43
C LEU A 311 -13.39 15.70 -11.93
N THR A 312 -14.66 15.30 -11.88
CA THR A 312 -15.06 13.92 -11.60
C THR A 312 -16.21 13.52 -12.53
N ALA A 313 -16.14 12.30 -13.05
CA ALA A 313 -17.19 11.71 -13.88
C ALA A 313 -17.42 10.27 -13.45
N ASN A 314 -18.56 10.00 -12.82
CA ASN A 314 -18.98 8.67 -12.43
C ASN A 314 -20.26 8.28 -13.17
N VAL A 315 -20.37 7.00 -13.53
CA VAL A 315 -21.53 6.46 -14.25
C VAL A 315 -21.97 5.21 -13.53
N THR A 316 -23.20 5.20 -13.04
CA THR A 316 -23.80 4.03 -12.39
C THR A 316 -25.03 3.57 -13.16
N LEU A 317 -25.32 2.27 -13.10
CA LEU A 317 -26.52 1.69 -13.71
C LEU A 317 -27.49 1.33 -12.60
N ARG A 318 -28.67 1.97 -12.61
CA ARG A 318 -29.74 1.72 -11.65
C ARG A 318 -30.85 0.94 -12.30
N GLU A 319 -31.17 -0.22 -11.73
CA GLU A 319 -32.29 -1.05 -12.19
C GLU A 319 -33.64 -0.38 -11.90
N LEU A 320 -34.55 -0.46 -12.86
CA LEU A 320 -35.95 -0.10 -12.73
C LEU A 320 -36.83 -1.36 -12.64
N PRO A 321 -38.03 -1.24 -12.05
CA PRO A 321 -39.03 -2.29 -12.13
C PRO A 321 -39.31 -2.70 -13.58
N THR A 322 -39.62 -3.98 -13.78
CA THR A 322 -40.03 -4.54 -15.07
C THR A 322 -41.22 -3.75 -15.64
N ASP A 323 -41.22 -3.49 -16.96
CA ASP A 323 -42.34 -2.83 -17.63
C ASP A 323 -43.49 -3.82 -17.88
N ALA A 324 -44.57 -3.32 -18.48
CA ALA A 324 -45.70 -4.12 -18.91
C ALA A 324 -45.33 -5.22 -19.92
N ASP A 325 -44.22 -5.05 -20.65
CA ASP A 325 -43.71 -5.98 -21.66
C ASP A 325 -42.76 -7.05 -21.08
N GLY A 326 -42.47 -7.00 -19.78
CA GLY A 326 -41.66 -8.00 -19.09
C GLY A 326 -40.14 -7.80 -19.21
N ALA A 327 -39.67 -6.72 -19.82
CA ALA A 327 -38.24 -6.43 -19.94
C ALA A 327 -37.73 -5.67 -18.70
N PRO A 328 -36.60 -6.07 -18.09
CA PRO A 328 -35.98 -5.30 -17.01
C PRO A 328 -35.36 -4.03 -17.58
N GLY A 329 -35.76 -2.88 -17.06
CA GLY A 329 -35.22 -1.58 -17.45
C GLY A 329 -34.03 -1.17 -16.59
N VAL A 330 -33.10 -0.42 -17.16
CA VAL A 330 -31.99 0.22 -16.44
C VAL A 330 -31.95 1.71 -16.80
N VAL A 331 -31.60 2.55 -15.83
CA VAL A 331 -31.29 3.97 -16.02
C VAL A 331 -29.81 4.18 -15.76
N ALA A 332 -29.11 4.86 -16.67
CA ALA A 332 -27.73 5.27 -16.43
C ALA A 332 -27.71 6.63 -15.71
N VAL A 333 -27.16 6.66 -14.50
CA VAL A 333 -27.03 7.87 -13.69
C VAL A 333 -25.61 8.39 -13.84
N PHE A 334 -25.48 9.59 -14.41
CA PHE A 334 -24.22 10.27 -14.65
C PHE A 334 -23.97 11.29 -13.55
N GLU A 335 -23.06 11.02 -12.63
CA GLU A 335 -22.65 11.98 -11.60
C GLU A 335 -21.45 12.77 -12.12
N LEU A 336 -21.68 14.02 -12.52
CA LEU A 336 -20.71 14.87 -13.21
C LEU A 336 -20.38 16.11 -12.36
N ASP A 337 -19.09 16.40 -12.20
CA ASP A 337 -18.59 17.66 -11.64
C ASP A 337 -17.88 18.44 -12.75
N ASP A 338 -18.57 19.42 -13.32
CA ASP A 338 -18.09 20.23 -14.45
C ASP A 338 -16.85 21.07 -14.06
N TYR A 339 -15.85 21.11 -14.93
CA TYR A 339 -14.79 22.11 -14.88
C TYR A 339 -15.25 23.38 -15.61
N PRO A 340 -15.51 24.51 -14.91
CA PRO A 340 -16.23 25.64 -15.51
C PRO A 340 -15.51 26.34 -16.67
N ALA A 341 -14.17 26.33 -16.66
CA ALA A 341 -13.38 27.00 -17.68
C ALA A 341 -13.32 26.21 -19.00
N ALA A 342 -13.52 24.88 -18.96
CA ALA A 342 -13.55 24.06 -20.16
C ALA A 342 -14.81 24.32 -21.00
N THR A 343 -14.67 24.10 -22.32
CA THR A 343 -15.77 24.14 -23.28
C THR A 343 -16.86 23.12 -22.89
N PRO A 344 -18.16 23.50 -22.84
CA PRO A 344 -19.26 22.61 -22.44
C PRO A 344 -19.34 21.34 -23.29
N LEU A 345 -19.76 20.21 -22.72
CA LEU A 345 -20.02 18.97 -23.48
C LEU A 345 -20.99 19.25 -24.64
N GLY A 346 -20.66 18.79 -25.86
CA GLY A 346 -21.50 19.01 -27.06
C GLY A 346 -20.95 20.05 -28.06
N THR A 347 -20.09 20.96 -27.60
CA THR A 347 -19.33 21.88 -28.47
C THR A 347 -17.93 21.32 -28.73
N ASP A 348 -17.37 21.56 -29.91
CA ASP A 348 -15.98 21.19 -30.23
C ASP A 348 -15.01 21.95 -29.31
N PRO A 349 -13.93 21.31 -28.79
CA PRO A 349 -12.92 21.99 -27.99
C PRO A 349 -12.34 23.21 -28.73
N SER A 350 -11.91 24.22 -27.98
CA SER A 350 -11.14 25.32 -28.58
C SER A 350 -9.84 24.78 -29.21
N PRO A 351 -9.24 25.51 -30.17
CA PRO A 351 -7.95 25.13 -30.73
C PRO A 351 -6.88 24.86 -29.66
N GLU A 352 -6.84 25.67 -28.61
CA GLU A 352 -5.89 25.56 -27.50
C GLU A 352 -6.18 24.33 -26.62
N GLU A 353 -7.45 24.09 -26.28
CA GLU A 353 -7.85 22.87 -25.56
C GLU A 353 -7.49 21.61 -26.36
N PHE A 354 -7.67 21.64 -27.67
CA PHE A 354 -7.34 20.52 -28.54
C PHE A 354 -5.83 20.23 -28.56
N VAL A 355 -4.98 21.27 -28.55
CA VAL A 355 -3.52 21.11 -28.38
C VAL A 355 -3.20 20.49 -27.02
N MET A 356 -3.87 20.88 -25.94
CA MET A 356 -3.64 20.30 -24.61
C MET A 356 -4.07 18.84 -24.48
N LEU A 357 -5.17 18.43 -25.13
CA LEU A 357 -5.57 17.02 -25.19
C LEU A 357 -4.55 16.18 -25.98
N ARG A 358 -4.08 16.69 -27.12
CA ARG A 358 -2.99 16.05 -27.88
C ARG A 358 -1.68 16.01 -27.09
N PHE A 359 -1.38 17.05 -26.32
CA PHE A 359 -0.20 17.08 -25.45
C PHE A 359 -0.24 15.94 -24.44
N ARG A 360 -1.39 15.69 -23.83
CA ARG A 360 -1.58 14.53 -22.97
C ARG A 360 -1.35 13.21 -23.70
N GLU A 361 -1.96 13.02 -24.86
CA GLU A 361 -1.80 11.80 -25.66
C GLU A 361 -0.32 11.56 -26.02
N TRP A 362 0.36 12.62 -26.48
CA TRP A 362 1.79 12.59 -26.77
C TRP A 362 2.61 12.25 -25.52
N LEU A 363 2.32 12.85 -24.36
CA LEU A 363 3.06 12.62 -23.12
C LEU A 363 2.92 11.17 -22.64
N ILE A 364 1.69 10.63 -22.66
CA ILE A 364 1.44 9.22 -22.33
C ILE A 364 2.15 8.31 -23.33
N GLY A 365 2.03 8.58 -24.63
CA GLY A 365 2.68 7.79 -25.67
C GLY A 365 4.21 7.82 -25.58
N ALA A 366 4.79 8.97 -25.21
CA ALA A 366 6.23 9.12 -25.05
C ALA A 366 6.75 8.39 -23.80
N LEU A 367 5.98 8.35 -22.70
CA LEU A 367 6.33 7.64 -21.47
C LEU A 367 6.08 6.13 -21.54
N ALA A 368 5.11 5.70 -22.35
CA ALA A 368 4.78 4.29 -22.57
C ALA A 368 5.50 3.66 -23.78
N GLY A 369 6.18 4.48 -24.59
CA GLY A 369 6.88 4.06 -25.79
C GLY A 369 8.12 3.19 -25.51
N GLY A 370 8.69 2.62 -26.57
CA GLY A 370 9.94 1.88 -26.49
C GLY A 370 11.19 2.76 -26.44
N ASP A 371 11.06 4.04 -26.82
CA ASP A 371 12.13 5.03 -26.68
C ASP A 371 12.16 5.58 -25.26
N ASP A 372 13.33 6.04 -24.81
CA ASP A 372 13.44 6.64 -23.49
C ASP A 372 12.93 8.09 -23.52
N PHE A 373 12.13 8.43 -22.52
CA PHE A 373 11.66 9.79 -22.29
C PHE A 373 12.72 10.58 -21.55
N VAL A 374 13.24 11.64 -22.18
CA VAL A 374 14.34 12.45 -21.66
C VAL A 374 13.86 13.87 -21.39
N VAL A 375 14.06 14.31 -20.15
CA VAL A 375 13.83 15.69 -19.72
C VAL A 375 15.17 16.29 -19.36
N ASP A 376 15.62 17.23 -20.17
CA ASP A 376 16.83 18.02 -19.93
C ASP A 376 16.41 19.35 -19.31
N TRP A 377 17.09 19.80 -18.26
CA TRP A 377 16.88 21.15 -17.72
C TRP A 377 18.19 21.86 -17.48
N ARG A 378 18.13 23.19 -17.61
CA ARG A 378 19.24 24.10 -17.38
C ARG A 378 18.76 25.21 -16.47
N ARG A 379 19.50 25.44 -15.39
CA ARG A 379 19.33 26.63 -14.56
C ARG A 379 20.57 27.51 -14.70
N PRO A 380 20.44 28.77 -15.12
CA PRO A 380 21.58 29.68 -15.15
C PRO A 380 22.12 29.89 -13.74
N ALA A 381 23.41 30.19 -13.66
CA ALA A 381 24.04 30.53 -12.39
C ALA A 381 23.38 31.80 -11.83
N ALA A 382 23.12 31.83 -10.52
CA ALA A 382 22.72 33.08 -9.88
C ALA A 382 23.82 34.14 -10.10
N PRO A 383 23.47 35.42 -10.33
CA PRO A 383 24.44 36.46 -10.71
C PRO A 383 25.63 36.60 -9.75
N ASP A 384 25.44 36.26 -8.47
CA ASP A 384 26.42 36.39 -7.39
C ASP A 384 26.98 35.05 -6.89
N ALA A 385 26.68 33.93 -7.56
CA ALA A 385 27.16 32.61 -7.13
C ALA A 385 28.63 32.39 -7.55
N PRO A 386 29.49 31.80 -6.68
CA PRO A 386 30.86 31.48 -7.04
C PRO A 386 30.92 30.54 -8.26
N PRO A 387 31.96 30.62 -9.10
CA PRO A 387 32.05 29.90 -10.38
C PRO A 387 32.03 28.36 -10.27
N SER A 388 32.20 27.80 -9.07
CA SER A 388 32.05 26.37 -8.76
C SER A 388 30.60 25.92 -8.47
N VAL A 389 29.64 26.85 -8.46
CA VAL A 389 28.18 26.64 -8.27
C VAL A 389 27.43 27.08 -9.55
N GLY A 390 28.14 27.15 -10.68
CA GLY A 390 27.66 27.68 -11.94
C GLY A 390 26.94 26.62 -12.79
N GLN A 391 25.75 26.98 -13.27
CA GLN A 391 24.86 26.19 -14.14
C GLN A 391 24.55 24.76 -13.65
N SER A 392 23.42 24.61 -12.96
CA SER A 392 22.86 23.29 -12.70
C SER A 392 22.16 22.80 -13.97
N THR A 393 22.85 21.92 -14.71
CA THR A 393 22.22 21.11 -15.75
C THR A 393 21.88 19.74 -15.19
N GLY A 394 20.69 19.25 -15.47
CA GLY A 394 20.31 17.89 -15.13
C GLY A 394 19.53 17.22 -16.25
N GLU A 395 19.52 15.90 -16.22
CA GLU A 395 18.82 15.04 -17.15
C GLU A 395 18.03 14.00 -16.35
N LEU A 396 16.75 13.84 -16.67
CA LEU A 396 15.89 12.76 -16.20
C LEU A 396 15.61 11.86 -17.39
N VAL A 397 15.96 10.59 -17.28
CA VAL A 397 15.68 9.57 -18.28
C VAL A 397 14.69 8.57 -17.69
N ILE A 398 13.57 8.39 -18.36
CA ILE A 398 12.54 7.42 -17.99
C ILE A 398 12.40 6.41 -19.12
N SER A 399 12.70 5.16 -18.84
CA SER A 399 12.51 4.03 -19.76
C SER A 399 11.38 3.15 -19.26
N ALA A 400 10.40 2.86 -20.12
CA ALA A 400 9.27 2.00 -19.77
C ALA A 400 9.71 0.56 -19.39
N THR A 401 10.90 0.14 -19.82
CA THR A 401 11.43 -1.22 -19.61
C THR A 401 12.70 -1.25 -18.77
N GLU A 402 13.55 -0.23 -18.88
CA GLU A 402 14.88 -0.25 -18.25
C GLU A 402 14.97 0.53 -16.94
N GLY A 403 14.01 1.42 -16.63
CA GLY A 403 13.98 2.10 -15.33
C GLY A 403 13.90 3.63 -15.36
N LEU A 404 14.35 4.24 -14.26
CA LEU A 404 14.32 5.69 -14.01
C LEU A 404 15.71 6.16 -13.61
N LEU A 405 16.22 7.22 -14.23
CA LEU A 405 17.55 7.75 -13.96
C LEU A 405 17.51 9.27 -13.86
N VAL A 406 18.11 9.82 -12.81
CA VAL A 406 18.35 11.26 -12.66
C VAL A 406 19.85 11.50 -12.61
N THR A 407 20.34 12.35 -13.51
CA THR A 407 21.75 12.71 -13.65
C THR A 407 21.94 14.21 -13.48
N ALA A 408 22.92 14.61 -12.68
CA ALA A 408 23.43 15.98 -12.62
C ALA A 408 24.70 16.09 -13.47
N LEU A 409 24.87 17.24 -14.14
CA LEU A 409 26.00 17.51 -15.03
C LEU A 409 26.24 16.37 -16.06
N PRO A 410 25.19 15.97 -16.80
CA PRO A 410 25.29 14.88 -17.77
C PRO A 410 26.39 15.15 -18.81
N ASP A 411 26.96 14.06 -19.35
CA ASP A 411 28.03 14.08 -20.36
C ASP A 411 29.32 14.81 -19.92
N SER A 412 29.59 14.90 -18.61
CA SER A 412 30.82 15.47 -18.05
C SER A 412 31.48 14.51 -17.06
N THR A 413 32.79 14.67 -16.81
CA THR A 413 33.50 13.87 -15.78
C THR A 413 33.03 14.11 -14.35
N GLU A 414 32.19 15.14 -14.14
CA GLU A 414 31.51 15.43 -12.89
C GLU A 414 30.11 14.82 -12.80
N ALA A 415 29.70 14.00 -13.79
CA ALA A 415 28.38 13.40 -13.81
C ALA A 415 28.16 12.54 -12.57
N CYS A 416 27.02 12.74 -11.92
CA CYS A 416 26.59 11.93 -10.81
C CYS A 416 25.09 11.73 -10.85
N GLY A 417 24.62 10.57 -10.40
CA GLY A 417 23.23 10.21 -10.61
C GLY A 417 22.68 9.17 -9.67
N ILE A 418 21.36 9.02 -9.72
CA ILE A 418 20.60 7.99 -9.01
C ILE A 418 19.80 7.25 -10.07
N ALA A 419 19.97 5.94 -10.14
CA ALA A 419 19.25 5.09 -11.07
C ALA A 419 18.45 4.01 -10.36
N VAL A 420 17.25 3.77 -10.85
CA VAL A 420 16.45 2.59 -10.58
C VAL A 420 16.47 1.78 -11.86
N SER A 421 16.89 0.53 -11.80
CA SER A 421 16.93 -0.39 -12.95
C SER A 421 16.39 -1.77 -12.56
N PRO A 422 16.14 -2.67 -13.53
CA PRO A 422 15.79 -4.05 -13.28
C PRO A 422 16.61 -4.73 -12.19
N GLY A 423 16.00 -4.91 -11.02
CA GLY A 423 16.63 -5.61 -9.90
C GLY A 423 17.68 -4.81 -9.13
N ARG A 424 17.87 -3.51 -9.39
CA ARG A 424 18.89 -2.69 -8.70
C ARG A 424 18.46 -1.23 -8.47
N LEU A 425 18.84 -0.68 -7.33
CA LEU A 425 18.82 0.75 -7.02
C LEU A 425 20.26 1.24 -6.83
N GLY A 426 20.70 2.19 -7.65
CA GLY A 426 22.10 2.61 -7.74
C GLY A 426 22.33 4.09 -7.47
N TRP A 427 23.41 4.42 -6.78
CA TRP A 427 23.98 5.76 -6.65
C TRP A 427 25.36 5.81 -7.29
N PHE A 428 25.61 6.82 -8.13
CA PHE A 428 26.83 6.94 -8.94
C PHE A 428 27.55 8.23 -8.62
N LEU A 429 28.80 8.14 -8.15
CA LEU A 429 29.64 9.28 -7.81
C LEU A 429 30.57 9.63 -8.99
N PRO A 430 31.01 10.89 -9.13
CA PRO A 430 31.88 11.28 -10.24
C PRO A 430 33.35 10.85 -10.01
N ARG A 431 34.18 10.98 -11.05
CA ARG A 431 35.65 10.81 -11.00
C ARG A 431 36.15 9.52 -10.34
N SER A 432 35.48 8.41 -10.60
CA SER A 432 35.82 7.09 -10.06
C SER A 432 35.78 7.00 -8.52
N ALA A 433 34.96 7.84 -7.87
CA ALA A 433 34.80 7.84 -6.41
C ALA A 433 33.99 6.65 -5.86
N GLY A 434 33.46 5.80 -6.74
CA GLY A 434 32.70 4.60 -6.44
C GLY A 434 31.22 4.71 -6.83
N ARG A 435 30.55 3.56 -6.91
CA ARG A 435 29.08 3.47 -6.96
C ARG A 435 28.56 2.59 -5.83
N PHE A 436 27.26 2.65 -5.56
CA PHE A 436 26.59 1.78 -4.60
C PHE A 436 25.31 1.26 -5.23
N GLU A 437 25.27 -0.03 -5.59
CA GLU A 437 24.10 -0.66 -6.18
C GLU A 437 23.47 -1.68 -5.20
N LEU A 438 22.25 -1.38 -4.72
CA LEU A 438 21.47 -2.24 -3.86
C LEU A 438 20.61 -3.21 -4.70
N PRO A 439 20.71 -4.54 -4.49
CA PRO A 439 19.83 -5.49 -5.16
C PRO A 439 18.39 -5.36 -4.68
N ILE A 440 17.45 -5.45 -5.62
CA ILE A 440 16.01 -5.45 -5.37
C ILE A 440 15.50 -6.91 -5.46
N PRO A 441 14.64 -7.39 -4.54
CA PRO A 441 14.15 -8.77 -4.54
C PRO A 441 13.54 -9.21 -5.88
N ALA A 442 13.85 -10.43 -6.30
CA ALA A 442 13.45 -10.96 -7.61
C ALA A 442 11.93 -11.17 -7.76
N ASP A 443 11.23 -11.32 -6.65
CA ASP A 443 9.77 -11.48 -6.56
C ASP A 443 9.02 -10.13 -6.53
N GLY A 444 9.72 -9.00 -6.46
CA GLY A 444 9.11 -7.68 -6.52
C GLY A 444 9.43 -6.90 -7.80
N ARG A 445 8.73 -5.79 -7.98
CA ARG A 445 8.97 -4.81 -9.02
C ARG A 445 8.96 -3.41 -8.43
N MET A 446 9.85 -2.56 -8.93
CA MET A 446 9.80 -1.14 -8.62
C MET A 446 8.78 -0.46 -9.53
N THR A 447 8.05 0.50 -9.00
CA THR A 447 7.07 1.30 -9.71
C THR A 447 7.43 2.76 -9.59
N ALA A 448 7.37 3.50 -10.70
CA ALA A 448 7.40 4.96 -10.69
C ALA A 448 6.00 5.46 -10.98
N GLN A 449 5.42 6.25 -10.07
CA GLN A 449 4.09 6.82 -10.20
C GLN A 449 4.21 8.27 -10.65
N ILE A 450 3.64 8.61 -11.80
CA ILE A 450 3.57 9.98 -12.30
C ILE A 450 2.09 10.33 -12.41
N ARG A 451 1.61 11.21 -11.53
CA ARG A 451 0.23 11.66 -11.53
C ARG A 451 0.16 13.16 -11.70
N LEU A 452 -0.64 13.61 -12.65
CA LEU A 452 -0.99 15.00 -12.87
C LEU A 452 -2.51 15.11 -12.74
N SER A 453 -2.98 15.72 -11.66
CA SER A 453 -4.41 15.90 -11.38
C SER A 453 -4.78 17.36 -11.15
N LEU A 454 -6.08 17.64 -11.19
CA LEU A 454 -6.63 18.96 -10.90
C LEU A 454 -7.56 18.87 -9.68
N ALA A 455 -7.27 19.63 -8.65
CA ALA A 455 -8.09 19.70 -7.44
C ALA A 455 -8.82 21.04 -7.33
N ARG A 456 -10.10 21.00 -6.96
CA ARG A 456 -10.86 22.18 -6.56
C ARG A 456 -10.46 22.57 -5.13
N LYS A 457 -10.07 23.83 -4.92
CA LYS A 457 -9.77 24.39 -3.61
C LYS A 457 -10.65 25.61 -3.36
N GLU A 458 -11.31 25.63 -2.20
CA GLU A 458 -12.09 26.78 -1.75
C GLU A 458 -11.24 27.61 -0.79
N GLU A 459 -10.90 28.84 -1.19
CA GLU A 459 -10.20 29.81 -0.33
C GLU A 459 -11.02 31.10 -0.28
N GLU A 460 -11.38 31.53 0.93
CA GLU A 460 -12.05 32.82 1.18
C GLU A 460 -13.31 33.06 0.31
N GLY A 461 -14.04 31.99 -0.03
CA GLY A 461 -15.24 32.07 -0.88
C GLY A 461 -14.96 32.17 -2.39
N LYS A 462 -13.69 32.10 -2.81
CA LYS A 462 -13.29 31.95 -4.21
C LYS A 462 -12.89 30.50 -4.49
N THR A 463 -13.48 29.92 -5.53
CA THR A 463 -13.06 28.61 -6.03
C THR A 463 -11.81 28.78 -6.90
N THR A 464 -10.75 28.07 -6.56
CA THR A 464 -9.52 27.99 -7.35
C THR A 464 -9.25 26.54 -7.76
N TYR A 465 -8.55 26.34 -8.87
CA TYR A 465 -8.19 25.02 -9.35
C TYR A 465 -6.69 24.85 -9.32
N GLN A 466 -6.22 23.94 -8.47
CA GLN A 466 -4.81 23.70 -8.26
C GLN A 466 -4.39 22.42 -8.98
N ARG A 467 -3.41 22.55 -9.88
CA ARG A 467 -2.74 21.41 -10.51
C ARG A 467 -1.80 20.76 -9.50
N ASN A 468 -1.90 19.44 -9.37
CA ASN A 468 -1.03 18.65 -8.52
C ASN A 468 -0.23 17.69 -9.40
N LEU A 469 1.08 17.90 -9.48
CA LEU A 469 2.02 16.93 -10.02
C LEU A 469 2.60 16.14 -8.87
N SER A 470 2.32 14.84 -8.79
CA SER A 470 2.97 13.95 -7.84
C SER A 470 3.84 12.93 -8.57
N LEU A 471 5.09 12.86 -8.13
CA LEU A 471 6.06 11.85 -8.53
C LEU A 471 6.28 10.95 -7.32
N GLY A 472 5.99 9.67 -7.47
CA GLY A 472 6.17 8.65 -6.44
C GLY A 472 7.05 7.52 -6.95
N ALA A 473 7.69 6.81 -6.04
CA ALA A 473 8.28 5.51 -6.31
C ALA A 473 7.78 4.52 -5.24
N GLY A 474 7.54 3.28 -5.63
CA GLY A 474 7.05 2.26 -4.72
C GLY A 474 7.49 0.86 -5.13
N PHE A 475 7.57 -0.05 -4.17
CA PHE A 475 7.92 -1.44 -4.41
C PHE A 475 6.69 -2.32 -4.17
N GLU A 476 6.38 -3.23 -5.11
CA GLU A 476 5.27 -4.15 -4.97
C GLU A 476 5.62 -5.56 -5.47
N SER A 477 4.87 -6.56 -5.03
CA SER A 477 5.05 -7.94 -5.51
C SER A 477 4.83 -8.02 -7.03
N ARG A 478 5.75 -8.65 -7.75
CA ARG A 478 5.68 -8.80 -9.20
C ARG A 478 4.48 -9.71 -9.55
N PRO A 479 3.57 -9.27 -10.44
CA PRO A 479 2.49 -10.13 -10.92
C PRO A 479 3.05 -11.38 -11.60
N ARG A 480 2.42 -12.54 -11.35
CA ARG A 480 2.76 -13.80 -12.04
C ARG A 480 2.63 -13.60 -13.55
N GLY A 481 3.72 -13.82 -14.28
CA GLY A 481 3.78 -13.66 -15.75
C GLY A 481 4.30 -12.30 -16.23
N SER A 482 4.55 -11.33 -15.35
CA SER A 482 5.25 -10.10 -15.73
C SER A 482 6.76 -10.34 -15.71
N ALA A 483 7.42 -10.19 -16.86
CA ALA A 483 8.88 -10.19 -16.95
C ALA A 483 9.49 -8.86 -16.49
N ALA A 484 8.68 -7.79 -16.43
CA ALA A 484 9.13 -6.45 -16.11
C ALA A 484 9.37 -6.28 -14.61
N THR A 485 10.61 -5.97 -14.27
CA THR A 485 11.12 -5.62 -12.93
C THR A 485 10.88 -4.15 -12.56
N PHE A 486 10.48 -3.34 -13.54
CA PHE A 486 10.16 -1.92 -13.42
C PHE A 486 8.83 -1.63 -14.13
N ALA A 487 8.04 -0.72 -13.60
CA ALA A 487 6.81 -0.25 -14.25
C ALA A 487 6.58 1.24 -13.99
N ILE A 488 6.01 1.94 -14.97
CA ILE A 488 5.58 3.32 -14.82
C ILE A 488 4.06 3.33 -14.70
N LEU A 489 3.55 3.88 -13.61
CA LEU A 489 2.13 4.08 -13.37
C LEU A 489 1.80 5.55 -13.67
N LEU A 490 1.16 5.78 -14.81
CA LEU A 490 0.75 7.10 -15.26
C LEU A 490 -0.70 7.38 -14.85
N GLY A 491 -0.94 8.54 -14.25
CA GLY A 491 -2.27 9.07 -13.96
C GLY A 491 -2.33 10.54 -14.37
N ILE A 492 -2.41 10.81 -15.67
CA ILE A 492 -2.49 12.17 -16.20
C ILE A 492 -3.94 12.47 -16.54
N ASP A 493 -4.58 13.32 -15.72
CA ASP A 493 -5.94 13.75 -15.95
C ASP A 493 -6.00 14.72 -17.13
N PRO A 494 -6.88 14.49 -18.13
CA PRO A 494 -7.04 15.40 -19.27
C PRO A 494 -7.41 16.82 -18.84
N VAL A 495 -8.26 16.95 -17.82
CA VAL A 495 -8.67 18.26 -17.28
C VAL A 495 -7.49 19.05 -16.70
N ALA A 496 -6.49 18.37 -16.12
CA ALA A 496 -5.29 19.03 -15.60
C ALA A 496 -4.39 19.58 -16.72
N CYS A 497 -4.42 18.95 -17.89
CA CYS A 497 -3.75 19.47 -19.09
C CYS A 497 -4.50 20.68 -19.66
N LEU A 498 -5.84 20.64 -19.71
CA LEU A 498 -6.64 21.79 -20.15
C LEU A 498 -6.44 23.02 -19.25
N ALA A 499 -6.29 22.81 -17.94
CA ALA A 499 -6.05 23.89 -16.99
C ALA A 499 -4.77 24.71 -17.29
N LEU A 500 -3.82 24.20 -18.09
CA LEU A 500 -2.64 24.96 -18.54
C LEU A 500 -3.00 26.21 -19.35
N VAL A 501 -4.10 26.19 -20.09
CA VAL A 501 -4.53 27.31 -20.95
C VAL A 501 -5.67 28.12 -20.33
N HIS A 502 -6.16 27.74 -19.14
CA HIS A 502 -7.27 28.39 -18.47
C HIS A 502 -6.88 29.04 -17.13
N GLU A 503 -6.07 28.37 -16.30
CA GLU A 503 -5.78 28.83 -14.94
C GLU A 503 -4.56 29.74 -14.90
N GLY A 504 -4.62 30.79 -14.07
CA GLY A 504 -3.53 31.75 -13.88
C GLY A 504 -3.41 32.83 -14.96
N ASP A 505 -4.50 33.08 -15.69
CA ASP A 505 -4.61 34.08 -16.77
C ASP A 505 -3.45 34.03 -17.78
N PRO A 506 -3.17 32.84 -18.39
CA PRO A 506 -2.05 32.70 -19.31
C PRO A 506 -2.28 33.51 -20.58
N ARG A 507 -1.20 34.08 -21.12
CA ARG A 507 -1.21 34.70 -22.46
C ARG A 507 -0.97 33.61 -23.50
N LEU A 508 -1.95 33.44 -24.38
CA LEU A 508 -1.93 32.44 -25.45
C LEU A 508 -1.65 33.15 -26.78
N THR A 509 -0.60 32.74 -27.47
CA THR A 509 -0.25 33.26 -28.79
C THR A 509 0.08 32.14 -29.76
N TRP A 510 -0.31 32.32 -31.02
CA TRP A 510 -0.03 31.38 -32.10
C TRP A 510 1.14 31.87 -32.95
N GLU A 511 2.17 31.03 -33.10
CA GLU A 511 3.35 31.28 -33.94
C GLU A 511 3.43 30.18 -35.00
N GLY A 512 2.70 30.35 -36.12
CA GLY A 512 2.59 29.31 -37.15
C GLY A 512 1.85 28.08 -36.63
N GLU A 513 2.55 26.95 -36.55
CA GLU A 513 2.02 25.68 -36.00
C GLU A 513 2.36 25.49 -34.51
N GLU A 514 2.91 26.51 -33.85
CA GLU A 514 3.21 26.48 -32.42
C GLU A 514 2.18 27.26 -31.59
N LEU A 515 1.68 26.63 -30.53
CA LEU A 515 0.96 27.30 -29.46
C LEU A 515 1.96 27.71 -28.38
N VAL A 516 2.03 29.00 -28.09
CA VAL A 516 2.86 29.57 -27.03
C VAL A 516 1.97 29.95 -25.86
N VAL A 517 2.25 29.37 -24.69
CA VAL A 517 1.53 29.59 -23.43
C VAL A 517 2.48 30.30 -22.47
N ALA A 518 2.26 31.59 -22.23
CA ALA A 518 3.04 32.38 -21.28
C ALA A 518 2.26 32.59 -19.98
N ALA A 519 2.75 32.00 -18.89
CA ALA A 519 2.16 32.14 -17.57
C ALA A 519 2.50 33.51 -16.93
N ALA A 520 1.79 33.87 -15.86
CA ALA A 520 1.95 35.14 -15.17
C ALA A 520 3.33 35.32 -14.50
N ASP A 521 4.03 34.23 -14.22
CA ASP A 521 5.40 34.17 -13.69
C ASP A 521 6.48 34.24 -14.79
N GLU A 522 6.10 34.66 -16.01
CA GLU A 522 6.97 34.78 -17.19
C GLU A 522 7.53 33.44 -17.70
N MET A 523 7.02 32.29 -17.24
CA MET A 523 7.33 30.98 -17.82
C MET A 523 6.59 30.81 -19.15
N VAL A 524 7.33 30.47 -20.20
CA VAL A 524 6.83 30.30 -21.57
C VAL A 524 6.96 28.84 -21.99
N ALA A 525 5.83 28.17 -22.20
CA ALA A 525 5.77 26.82 -22.76
C ALA A 525 5.38 26.87 -24.24
N ARG A 526 6.05 26.07 -25.08
CA ARG A 526 5.81 25.99 -26.53
C ARG A 526 5.35 24.60 -26.92
N PHE A 527 4.23 24.49 -27.62
CA PHE A 527 3.65 23.22 -28.05
C PHE A 527 3.49 23.17 -29.56
N HIS A 528 3.90 22.09 -30.19
CA HIS A 528 3.63 21.82 -31.60
C HIS A 528 2.16 21.40 -31.77
N ALA A 529 1.33 22.24 -32.36
CA ALA A 529 -0.12 22.06 -32.36
C ALA A 529 -0.64 20.81 -33.11
N PRO A 530 -0.05 20.37 -34.23
CA PRO A 530 -0.49 19.15 -34.91
C PRO A 530 -0.33 17.89 -34.06
N THR A 531 0.69 17.82 -33.20
CA THR A 531 1.00 16.61 -32.42
C THR A 531 0.82 16.78 -30.92
N GLY A 532 0.58 18.02 -30.44
CA GLY A 532 0.58 18.37 -29.03
C GLY A 532 1.96 18.30 -28.34
N ARG A 533 3.04 18.04 -29.09
CA ARG A 533 4.38 17.81 -28.50
C ARG A 533 4.86 19.07 -27.79
N LEU A 534 5.27 18.93 -26.53
CA LEU A 534 5.95 20.01 -25.81
C LEU A 534 7.38 20.16 -26.36
N LEU A 535 7.69 21.36 -26.86
CA LEU A 535 8.98 21.68 -27.48
C LEU A 535 9.97 22.22 -26.45
N SER A 536 9.52 23.16 -25.60
CA SER A 536 10.34 23.76 -24.55
C SER A 536 9.48 24.45 -23.50
N ILE A 537 10.00 24.55 -22.29
CA ILE A 537 9.55 25.47 -21.26
C ILE A 537 10.74 26.38 -20.94
N GLN A 538 10.57 27.70 -20.95
CA GLN A 538 11.64 28.66 -20.67
C GLN A 538 11.15 29.70 -19.66
N GLY A 539 11.95 29.95 -18.62
CA GLY A 539 11.75 31.06 -17.70
C GLY A 539 12.46 32.33 -18.19
N SER A 540 12.00 33.49 -17.72
CA SER A 540 12.63 34.78 -18.05
C SER A 540 14.04 34.94 -17.49
N ASP A 541 14.38 34.15 -16.46
CA ASP A 541 15.72 34.08 -15.90
C ASP A 541 16.71 33.30 -16.78
N GLY A 542 16.26 32.72 -17.90
CA GLY A 542 17.05 31.87 -18.79
C GLY A 542 17.10 30.40 -18.35
N SER A 543 16.35 30.03 -17.30
CA SER A 543 16.10 28.62 -17.00
C SER A 543 15.26 28.00 -18.11
N GLY A 544 15.49 26.71 -18.38
CA GLY A 544 14.76 26.03 -19.43
C GLY A 544 14.68 24.54 -19.21
N VAL A 545 13.58 23.96 -19.64
CA VAL A 545 13.32 22.53 -19.69
C VAL A 545 13.02 22.15 -21.14
N SER A 546 13.69 21.13 -21.65
CA SER A 546 13.40 20.55 -22.96
C SER A 546 13.08 19.07 -22.81
N ILE A 547 12.11 18.60 -23.59
CA ILE A 547 11.66 17.20 -23.54
C ILE A 547 11.85 16.55 -24.91
N ARG A 548 12.41 15.35 -24.92
CA ARG A 548 12.63 14.56 -26.14
C ARG A 548 12.48 13.07 -25.85
N THR A 549 12.28 12.29 -26.91
CA THR A 549 12.42 10.82 -26.86
C THR A 549 13.75 10.43 -27.51
N ALA A 550 14.43 9.43 -26.97
CA ALA A 550 15.69 8.92 -27.50
C ALA A 550 15.82 7.42 -27.20
N ALA A 551 16.01 6.60 -28.23
CA ALA A 551 16.20 5.16 -28.05
C ALA A 551 17.54 4.84 -27.35
N GLY A 552 17.50 4.03 -26.29
CA GLY A 552 18.68 3.50 -25.61
C GLY A 552 19.53 4.54 -24.86
N ARG A 553 18.98 5.73 -24.58
CA ARG A 553 19.64 6.74 -23.75
C ARG A 553 19.79 6.26 -22.31
N PHE A 554 18.83 5.52 -21.76
CA PHE A 554 18.91 4.99 -20.40
C PHE A 554 20.12 4.06 -20.25
N ALA A 555 20.19 3.01 -21.06
CA ALA A 555 21.34 2.11 -21.12
C ALA A 555 22.67 2.85 -21.34
N ALA A 556 22.70 3.82 -22.27
CA ALA A 556 23.92 4.57 -22.55
C ALA A 556 24.40 5.41 -21.33
N VAL A 557 23.49 6.11 -20.65
CA VAL A 557 23.86 6.96 -19.50
C VAL A 557 24.19 6.11 -18.29
N ILE A 558 23.47 5.02 -18.01
CA ILE A 558 23.79 4.15 -16.86
C ILE A 558 25.15 3.46 -17.05
N ASP A 559 25.49 3.04 -18.27
CA ASP A 559 26.81 2.45 -18.57
C ASP A 559 27.93 3.50 -18.46
N SER A 560 27.68 4.74 -18.93
CA SER A 560 28.62 5.85 -18.73
C SER A 560 28.84 6.13 -17.25
N LEU A 561 27.77 6.23 -16.46
CA LEU A 561 27.83 6.46 -15.01
C LEU A 561 28.54 5.32 -14.28
N ARG A 562 28.29 4.05 -14.65
CA ARG A 562 29.00 2.90 -14.07
C ARG A 562 30.50 2.96 -14.36
N THR A 563 30.85 3.31 -15.60
CA THR A 563 32.25 3.42 -16.04
C THR A 563 32.96 4.57 -15.33
N GLU A 564 32.32 5.73 -15.26
CA GLU A 564 32.88 6.93 -14.64
C GLU A 564 32.95 6.81 -13.11
N ALA A 565 31.94 6.22 -12.47
CA ALA A 565 31.91 6.02 -11.04
C ALA A 565 32.91 4.97 -10.55
N GLY A 566 33.33 4.03 -11.39
CA GLY A 566 34.28 2.98 -11.02
C GLY A 566 33.62 1.85 -10.24
N ASP A 567 34.34 1.31 -9.25
CA ASP A 567 33.96 0.08 -8.55
C ASP A 567 32.66 0.21 -7.74
N ASP A 568 31.89 -0.86 -7.69
CA ASP A 568 30.74 -0.99 -6.81
C ASP A 568 31.21 -1.25 -5.38
N ARG A 569 30.81 -0.36 -4.48
CA ARG A 569 31.15 -0.39 -3.06
C ARG A 569 30.09 -1.11 -2.22
N ALA A 570 28.99 -1.57 -2.82
CA ALA A 570 27.99 -2.36 -2.12
C ALA A 570 28.49 -3.79 -1.84
N HIS A 571 28.34 -4.24 -0.59
CA HIS A 571 28.69 -5.59 -0.18
C HIS A 571 27.45 -6.34 0.27
N GLU A 572 27.07 -7.42 -0.43
CA GLU A 572 25.83 -8.18 -0.16
C GLU A 572 25.76 -8.73 1.27
N GLU A 573 26.90 -9.14 1.84
CA GLU A 573 27.00 -9.67 3.21
C GLU A 573 27.13 -8.56 4.28
N ALA A 574 27.31 -7.30 3.86
CA ALA A 574 27.60 -6.16 4.73
C ALA A 574 26.91 -4.88 4.21
N LEU A 575 25.63 -4.95 3.87
CA LEU A 575 24.89 -3.91 3.16
C LEU A 575 24.80 -2.57 3.91
N LEU A 576 24.51 -2.60 5.21
CA LEU A 576 24.49 -1.42 6.07
C LEU A 576 25.89 -0.86 6.29
N THR A 577 26.88 -1.72 6.54
CA THR A 577 28.28 -1.28 6.69
C THR A 577 28.78 -0.56 5.44
N SER A 578 28.61 -1.19 4.27
CA SER A 578 28.99 -0.62 2.98
C SER A 578 28.19 0.64 2.62
N ALA A 579 26.89 0.68 2.97
CA ALA A 579 26.07 1.87 2.78
C ALA A 579 26.58 3.05 3.62
N VAL A 580 26.88 2.82 4.89
CA VAL A 580 27.47 3.86 5.75
C VAL A 580 28.82 4.31 5.16
N ASP A 581 29.72 3.40 4.82
CA ASP A 581 31.02 3.78 4.26
C ASP A 581 30.91 4.58 2.95
N PHE A 582 29.90 4.29 2.13
CA PHE A 582 29.63 5.01 0.90
C PHE A 582 28.97 6.38 1.14
N PHE A 583 27.86 6.44 1.89
CA PHE A 583 27.08 7.66 2.09
C PHE A 583 27.77 8.68 3.01
N THR A 584 28.77 8.24 3.77
CA THR A 584 29.60 9.11 4.60
C THR A 584 30.83 9.68 3.87
N ASP A 585 31.07 9.25 2.63
CA ASP A 585 32.11 9.81 1.78
C ASP A 585 31.80 11.27 1.41
N THR A 586 32.78 12.16 1.52
CA THR A 586 32.62 13.58 1.13
C THR A 586 32.23 13.75 -0.34
N SER A 587 32.66 12.82 -1.20
CA SER A 587 32.30 12.80 -2.61
C SER A 587 30.82 12.43 -2.81
N ALA A 588 30.31 11.50 -2.01
CA ALA A 588 28.89 11.12 -2.00
C ALA A 588 28.02 12.29 -1.60
N ALA A 589 28.37 12.94 -0.49
CA ALA A 589 27.61 14.07 0.04
C ALA A 589 27.52 15.23 -0.98
N SER A 590 28.60 15.54 -1.70
CA SER A 590 28.59 16.53 -2.78
C SER A 590 27.78 16.08 -4.01
N ALA A 591 27.83 14.79 -4.36
CA ALA A 591 27.03 14.24 -5.44
C ALA A 591 25.53 14.29 -5.11
N PHE A 592 25.12 13.98 -3.88
CA PHE A 592 23.74 14.11 -3.43
C PHE A 592 23.21 15.52 -3.51
N ASP A 593 23.99 16.50 -3.06
CA ASP A 593 23.61 17.91 -3.16
C ASP A 593 23.42 18.32 -4.62
N ARG A 594 24.34 17.92 -5.51
CA ARG A 594 24.22 18.16 -6.96
C ARG A 594 23.01 17.48 -7.58
N THR A 595 22.79 16.19 -7.32
CA THR A 595 21.67 15.44 -7.90
C THR A 595 20.33 15.89 -7.32
N SER A 596 20.26 16.26 -6.04
CA SER A 596 19.04 16.80 -5.42
C SER A 596 18.72 18.21 -5.92
N THR A 597 19.75 19.05 -6.09
CA THR A 597 19.61 20.38 -6.68
C THR A 597 19.19 20.29 -8.13
N ALA A 598 19.80 19.37 -8.89
CA ALA A 598 19.40 19.08 -10.26
C ALA A 598 17.94 18.62 -10.29
N ALA A 599 17.54 17.64 -9.49
CA ALA A 599 16.16 17.14 -9.43
C ALA A 599 15.12 18.16 -8.93
N GLY A 600 15.52 19.38 -8.53
CA GLY A 600 14.61 20.40 -7.99
C GLY A 600 14.08 20.07 -6.59
N LEU A 601 14.66 19.09 -5.89
CA LEU A 601 14.26 18.65 -4.53
C LEU A 601 14.74 19.59 -3.41
N ALA A 602 14.99 20.87 -3.75
CA ALA A 602 15.95 21.75 -3.10
C ALA A 602 15.59 22.31 -1.70
N ALA A 603 14.65 21.73 -0.95
CA ALA A 603 14.30 22.23 0.38
C ALA A 603 14.51 21.24 1.54
N GLY A 604 14.60 19.93 1.30
CA GLY A 604 14.56 18.93 2.38
C GLY A 604 15.89 18.34 2.83
N ILE A 605 16.86 18.18 1.92
CA ILE A 605 18.00 17.26 2.14
C ILE A 605 19.27 17.99 2.61
N VAL A 606 19.51 19.22 2.16
CA VAL A 606 20.69 20.02 2.52
C VAL A 606 20.81 20.31 4.04
N PRO A 607 19.71 20.62 4.78
CA PRO A 607 19.78 20.75 6.24
C PRO A 607 20.13 19.43 6.93
N LEU A 608 19.74 18.29 6.34
CA LEU A 608 20.05 16.95 6.83
C LEU A 608 21.55 16.68 6.71
N GLN A 609 22.19 17.02 5.59
CA GLN A 609 23.62 16.76 5.40
C GLN A 609 24.53 17.54 6.36
N LYS A 610 24.28 18.84 6.57
CA LYS A 610 25.06 19.64 7.55
C LYS A 610 24.84 19.18 8.99
N ARG A 611 23.63 18.72 9.31
CA ARG A 611 23.31 18.16 10.63
C ARG A 611 23.95 16.78 10.83
N PHE A 612 24.07 15.95 9.78
CA PHE A 612 24.50 14.56 9.94
C PHE A 612 25.99 14.31 9.65
N GLY A 613 26.75 15.29 9.12
CA GLY A 613 28.18 15.09 8.78
C GLY A 613 29.06 14.54 9.91
N ALA A 614 28.89 15.03 11.14
CA ALA A 614 29.61 14.50 12.31
C ALA A 614 29.10 13.10 12.71
N LEU A 615 27.78 12.88 12.67
CA LEU A 615 27.14 11.59 12.95
C LEU A 615 27.58 10.51 11.97
N PHE A 616 27.73 10.86 10.69
CA PHE A 616 28.26 10.00 9.65
C PHE A 616 29.71 9.58 9.93
N GLY A 617 30.55 10.50 10.40
CA GLY A 617 31.89 10.16 10.88
C GLY A 617 31.88 9.12 12.00
N ALA A 618 30.94 9.24 12.94
CA ALA A 618 30.77 8.27 14.03
C ALA A 618 30.24 6.91 13.54
N LEU A 619 29.22 6.90 12.69
CA LEU A 619 28.67 5.67 12.11
C LEU A 619 29.73 4.90 11.31
N ARG A 620 30.58 5.60 10.56
CA ARG A 620 31.71 4.98 9.86
C ARG A 620 32.72 4.34 10.82
N ARG A 621 33.07 5.02 11.93
CA ARG A 621 33.94 4.44 12.96
C ARG A 621 33.29 3.24 13.65
N ALA A 622 31.98 3.28 13.86
CA ALA A 622 31.22 2.17 14.41
C ALA A 622 31.20 0.97 13.45
N GLY A 623 30.96 1.21 12.15
CA GLY A 623 31.03 0.19 11.10
C GLY A 623 32.40 -0.46 11.01
N ALA A 624 33.48 0.34 10.99
CA ALA A 624 34.85 -0.16 10.98
C ALA A 624 35.22 -0.99 12.23
N ALA A 625 34.53 -0.77 13.35
CA ALA A 625 34.65 -1.56 14.58
C ALA A 625 33.72 -2.79 14.59
N GLY A 626 33.03 -3.10 13.49
CA GLY A 626 32.11 -4.23 13.35
C GLY A 626 30.71 -3.99 13.91
N GLY A 627 30.36 -2.74 14.20
CA GLY A 627 29.11 -2.33 14.86
C GLY A 627 27.84 -2.49 14.02
N PHE A 628 27.89 -2.98 12.78
CA PHE A 628 26.70 -3.26 11.97
C PHE A 628 26.56 -4.73 11.56
N THR A 629 27.53 -5.58 11.92
CA THR A 629 27.60 -6.99 11.47
C THR A 629 26.32 -7.79 11.75
N ALA A 630 25.72 -7.62 12.93
CA ALA A 630 24.49 -8.33 13.30
C ALA A 630 23.26 -7.84 12.52
N VAL A 631 23.20 -6.54 12.24
CA VAL A 631 22.15 -5.93 11.42
C VAL A 631 22.29 -6.39 9.97
N ASP A 632 23.52 -6.43 9.46
CA ASP A 632 23.84 -6.92 8.11
C ASP A 632 23.42 -8.38 7.90
N HIS A 633 23.69 -9.25 8.87
CA HIS A 633 23.21 -10.64 8.82
C HIS A 633 21.68 -10.73 8.85
N THR A 634 21.01 -9.91 9.66
CA THR A 634 19.55 -9.90 9.76
C THR A 634 18.91 -9.42 8.47
N LEU A 635 19.43 -8.34 7.87
CA LEU A 635 18.99 -7.82 6.58
C LEU A 635 19.21 -8.85 5.46
N SER A 636 20.37 -9.49 5.44
CA SER A 636 20.69 -10.55 4.46
C SER A 636 19.74 -11.75 4.58
N ALA A 637 19.42 -12.18 5.80
CA ALA A 637 18.47 -13.26 6.04
C ALA A 637 17.05 -12.89 5.59
N LEU A 638 16.60 -11.65 5.85
CA LEU A 638 15.29 -11.16 5.41
C LEU A 638 15.19 -11.08 3.88
N LEU A 639 16.23 -10.59 3.20
CA LEU A 639 16.28 -10.52 1.74
C LEU A 639 16.38 -11.91 1.09
N GLY A 640 17.05 -12.87 1.74
CA GLY A 640 17.17 -14.25 1.27
C GLY A 640 15.93 -15.14 1.51
N ALA A 641 15.17 -14.89 2.57
CA ALA A 641 14.03 -15.72 2.97
C ALA A 641 12.81 -15.63 2.02
N SER A 642 12.70 -14.57 1.21
CA SER A 642 11.61 -14.43 0.23
C SER A 642 11.75 -15.39 -0.97
N ALA A 643 12.91 -16.02 -1.17
CA ALA A 643 13.22 -16.78 -2.39
C ALA A 643 12.72 -18.24 -2.40
N ILE A 644 12.26 -18.81 -1.28
CA ILE A 644 11.82 -20.22 -1.23
C ILE A 644 10.62 -20.38 -0.29
N SER A 645 9.41 -20.32 -0.83
CA SER A 645 8.22 -20.85 -0.15
C SER A 645 7.49 -21.80 -1.09
N GLU A 646 7.70 -23.11 -0.89
CA GLU A 646 6.78 -24.13 -1.39
C GLU A 646 5.36 -23.73 -1.04
N ALA A 647 4.49 -23.60 -2.06
CA ALA A 647 3.15 -23.02 -1.96
C ALA A 647 2.46 -23.34 -0.62
N ALA A 648 2.46 -22.41 0.34
CA ALA A 648 1.85 -22.64 1.64
C ALA A 648 0.36 -23.00 1.48
N LEU A 649 -0.20 -23.75 2.43
CA LEU A 649 -1.65 -23.96 2.45
C LEU A 649 -2.30 -22.60 2.67
N VAL A 650 -3.10 -22.13 1.71
CA VAL A 650 -3.70 -20.79 1.77
C VAL A 650 -4.92 -20.84 2.70
N ILE A 651 -4.89 -20.02 3.76
CA ILE A 651 -6.06 -19.78 4.59
C ILE A 651 -6.86 -18.64 3.96
N PRO A 652 -8.14 -18.86 3.59
CA PRO A 652 -8.96 -17.80 3.02
C PRO A 652 -9.12 -16.62 3.99
N LEU A 653 -8.90 -15.40 3.48
CA LEU A 653 -9.26 -14.17 4.19
C LEU A 653 -10.79 -14.04 4.20
N GLU A 654 -11.39 -13.92 5.39
CA GLU A 654 -12.85 -13.86 5.53
C GLU A 654 -13.41 -12.46 5.19
N LYS A 655 -12.57 -11.42 5.25
CA LYS A 655 -12.89 -10.05 4.83
C LYS A 655 -11.62 -9.32 4.37
N SER A 656 -11.50 -9.05 3.08
CA SER A 656 -10.70 -7.92 2.61
C SER A 656 -11.67 -6.85 2.15
N ALA A 657 -11.83 -5.78 2.91
CA ALA A 657 -12.21 -4.52 2.29
C ALA A 657 -11.05 -4.14 1.34
N ALA A 658 -11.33 -3.46 0.24
CA ALA A 658 -10.27 -2.85 -0.56
C ALA A 658 -9.53 -1.84 0.33
N SER A 659 -8.38 -2.23 0.86
CA SER A 659 -7.53 -1.35 1.65
C SER A 659 -6.43 -0.81 0.77
N ASP A 660 -6.06 0.45 0.98
CA ASP A 660 -4.92 1.09 0.33
C ASP A 660 -3.66 0.22 0.52
N PRO A 661 -2.87 -0.08 -0.53
CA PRO A 661 -1.61 -0.80 -0.44
C PRO A 661 -0.69 -0.34 0.70
N LEU A 662 -0.68 0.96 1.02
CA LEU A 662 0.08 1.48 2.16
C LEU A 662 -0.45 1.00 3.51
N THR A 663 -1.77 0.90 3.65
CA THR A 663 -2.41 0.37 4.88
C THR A 663 -2.14 -1.12 5.04
N GLU A 664 -2.17 -1.87 3.94
CA GLU A 664 -1.83 -3.29 3.91
C GLU A 664 -0.36 -3.54 4.32
N ALA A 665 0.57 -2.80 3.73
CA ALA A 665 1.98 -2.86 4.08
C ALA A 665 2.23 -2.48 5.55
N GLY A 666 1.56 -1.42 6.02
CA GLY A 666 1.61 -1.01 7.44
C GLY A 666 1.08 -2.09 8.38
N ARG A 667 0.00 -2.79 8.00
CA ARG A 667 -0.53 -3.92 8.77
C ARG A 667 0.46 -5.07 8.84
N MET A 668 1.04 -5.48 7.71
CA MET A 668 2.03 -6.56 7.67
C MET A 668 3.27 -6.24 8.52
N ALA A 669 3.76 -5.00 8.46
CA ALA A 669 4.87 -4.56 9.29
C ALA A 669 4.52 -4.60 10.79
N ALA A 670 3.31 -4.14 11.17
CA ALA A 670 2.86 -4.14 12.55
C ALA A 670 2.64 -5.56 13.12
N THR A 671 2.03 -6.48 12.35
CA THR A 671 1.84 -7.88 12.77
C THR A 671 3.18 -8.60 12.87
N GLN A 672 4.13 -8.31 11.98
CA GLN A 672 5.48 -8.86 12.08
C GLN A 672 6.24 -8.33 13.30
N ALA A 673 6.14 -7.02 13.58
CA ALA A 673 6.72 -6.43 14.78
C ALA A 673 6.13 -7.04 16.06
N TRP A 674 4.81 -7.28 16.08
CA TRP A 674 4.16 -8.02 17.17
C TRP A 674 4.80 -9.40 17.34
N ARG A 675 4.85 -10.25 16.31
CA ARG A 675 5.41 -11.61 16.43
C ARG A 675 6.82 -11.60 17.02
N ILE A 676 7.70 -10.76 16.48
CA ILE A 676 9.10 -10.65 16.94
C ILE A 676 9.16 -10.20 18.40
N THR A 677 8.44 -9.14 18.76
CA THR A 677 8.49 -8.57 20.11
C THR A 677 7.92 -9.53 21.16
N GLU A 678 6.83 -10.25 20.88
CA GLU A 678 6.32 -11.26 21.80
C GLU A 678 7.24 -12.47 21.96
N GLN A 679 7.84 -12.94 20.85
CA GLN A 679 8.76 -14.07 20.88
C GLN A 679 10.01 -13.75 21.72
N VAL A 680 10.50 -12.52 21.63
CA VAL A 680 11.77 -12.11 22.21
C VAL A 680 11.61 -11.50 23.61
N CYS A 681 10.73 -10.50 23.74
CA CYS A 681 10.55 -9.75 24.99
C CYS A 681 9.48 -10.37 25.89
N GLY A 682 8.76 -11.37 25.40
CA GLY A 682 7.59 -11.91 26.05
C GLY A 682 6.35 -11.03 25.88
N ARG A 683 5.21 -11.59 26.27
CA ARG A 683 3.89 -11.02 25.97
C ARG A 683 3.52 -9.82 26.83
N ALA A 684 3.96 -9.81 28.09
CA ALA A 684 3.68 -8.76 29.04
C ALA A 684 4.58 -7.53 28.85
N ALA A 685 5.63 -7.61 28.03
CA ALA A 685 6.50 -6.48 27.74
C ALA A 685 5.72 -5.34 27.08
N TRP A 686 6.01 -4.11 27.50
CA TRP A 686 5.32 -2.92 27.01
C TRP A 686 5.48 -2.75 25.48
N ILE A 687 6.63 -3.13 24.92
CA ILE A 687 6.91 -3.07 23.47
C ILE A 687 5.95 -4.00 22.71
N SER A 688 5.78 -5.22 23.20
CA SER A 688 4.85 -6.20 22.64
C SER A 688 3.41 -5.68 22.71
N SER A 689 3.02 -5.07 23.84
CA SER A 689 1.70 -4.45 24.00
C SER A 689 1.46 -3.27 23.05
N LEU A 690 2.47 -2.43 22.79
CA LEU A 690 2.35 -1.34 21.81
C LEU A 690 2.35 -1.84 20.37
N ALA A 691 3.16 -2.85 20.03
CA ALA A 691 3.13 -3.48 18.72
C ALA A 691 1.76 -4.12 18.44
N ARG A 692 1.17 -4.79 19.45
CA ARG A 692 -0.22 -5.26 19.42
C ARG A 692 -1.19 -4.12 19.17
N ALA A 693 -1.13 -3.05 19.97
CA ALA A 693 -2.02 -1.91 19.83
C ALA A 693 -1.92 -1.24 18.45
N ALA A 694 -0.72 -1.13 17.89
CA ALA A 694 -0.50 -0.60 16.55
C ALA A 694 -1.12 -1.51 15.47
N ALA A 695 -0.93 -2.83 15.56
CA ALA A 695 -1.56 -3.78 14.64
C ALA A 695 -3.09 -3.70 14.71
N LEU A 696 -3.66 -3.56 15.90
CA LEU A 696 -5.10 -3.38 16.12
C LEU A 696 -5.62 -2.05 15.57
N GLY A 697 -4.85 -0.98 15.75
CA GLY A 697 -5.18 0.33 15.19
C GLY A 697 -5.21 0.30 13.66
N ALA A 698 -4.26 -0.40 13.03
CA ALA A 698 -4.20 -0.55 11.57
C ALA A 698 -5.44 -1.23 10.98
N VAL A 699 -6.09 -2.14 11.75
CA VAL A 699 -7.35 -2.79 11.36
C VAL A 699 -8.60 -2.16 11.98
N GLN A 700 -8.44 -1.03 12.69
CA GLN A 700 -9.52 -0.33 13.41
C GLN A 700 -10.32 -1.24 14.36
N ASP A 701 -9.65 -2.21 15.00
CA ASP A 701 -10.28 -3.15 15.92
C ASP A 701 -10.55 -2.46 17.27
N PRO A 702 -11.80 -2.50 17.78
CA PRO A 702 -12.18 -1.79 19.01
C PRO A 702 -11.43 -2.28 20.25
N ALA A 703 -10.91 -3.50 20.25
CA ALA A 703 -10.14 -4.02 21.37
C ALA A 703 -8.69 -3.48 21.41
N ILE A 704 -8.34 -2.52 20.55
CA ILE A 704 -7.25 -1.56 20.86
C ILE A 704 -7.47 -0.87 22.21
N LEU A 705 -8.72 -0.57 22.57
CA LEU A 705 -9.05 0.08 23.85
C LEU A 705 -8.77 -0.82 25.05
N GLU A 706 -9.02 -2.13 24.91
CA GLU A 706 -8.73 -3.13 25.94
C GLU A 706 -7.21 -3.31 26.11
N GLU A 707 -6.47 -3.39 25.00
CA GLU A 707 -5.00 -3.45 25.03
C GLU A 707 -4.42 -2.18 25.67
N MET A 708 -4.95 -1.00 25.34
CA MET A 708 -4.55 0.26 25.98
C MET A 708 -4.95 0.33 27.45
N ALA A 709 -6.10 -0.20 27.84
CA ALA A 709 -6.51 -0.28 29.25
C ALA A 709 -5.57 -1.20 30.05
N THR A 710 -5.18 -2.33 29.46
CA THR A 710 -4.23 -3.29 30.04
C THR A 710 -2.83 -2.67 30.14
N PHE A 711 -2.41 -1.96 29.09
CA PHE A 711 -1.17 -1.20 29.09
C PHE A 711 -1.17 -0.14 30.19
N MET A 712 -2.30 0.56 30.39
CA MET A 712 -2.43 1.54 31.45
C MET A 712 -2.38 0.89 32.83
N SER A 713 -3.00 -0.28 33.04
CA SER A 713 -3.06 -0.95 34.35
C SER A 713 -1.79 -1.70 34.74
N ALA A 714 -0.88 -1.96 33.80
CA ALA A 714 0.37 -2.66 34.04
C ALA A 714 1.27 -1.91 35.06
N GLU A 715 1.59 -2.58 36.16
CA GLU A 715 2.39 -2.02 37.25
C GLU A 715 3.89 -1.90 36.92
N HIS A 716 4.36 -2.70 35.96
CA HIS A 716 5.76 -2.77 35.51
C HIS A 716 6.07 -1.80 34.37
N ASN A 717 5.07 -1.11 33.82
CA ASN A 717 5.32 -0.07 32.82
C ASN A 717 5.91 1.16 33.49
N GLY A 718 7.06 1.59 32.99
CA GLY A 718 7.77 2.75 33.43
C GLY A 718 7.50 3.99 32.57
N PRO A 719 8.30 5.05 32.79
CA PRO A 719 8.06 6.34 32.19
C PRO A 719 8.34 6.39 30.68
N VAL A 720 9.21 5.54 30.14
CA VAL A 720 9.52 5.45 28.69
C VAL A 720 8.35 4.82 27.96
N ALA A 721 7.83 3.72 28.50
CA ALA A 721 6.66 3.03 27.97
C ALA A 721 5.46 3.99 27.90
N TYR A 722 5.17 4.70 28.99
CA TYR A 722 4.06 5.66 29.04
C TYR A 722 4.24 6.86 28.11
N LEU A 723 5.45 7.41 27.97
CA LEU A 723 5.70 8.51 27.04
C LEU A 723 5.52 8.05 25.59
N THR A 724 6.03 6.87 25.24
CA THR A 724 5.90 6.29 23.89
C THR A 724 4.42 6.08 23.55
N ALA A 725 3.67 5.46 24.47
CA ALA A 725 2.23 5.27 24.32
C ALA A 725 1.48 6.61 24.21
N ALA A 726 1.88 7.63 24.98
CA ALA A 726 1.24 8.94 24.96
C ALA A 726 1.41 9.65 23.61
N LYS A 727 2.60 9.55 22.99
CA LYS A 727 2.88 10.14 21.67
C LYS A 727 2.22 9.37 20.53
N ALA A 728 2.01 8.06 20.70
CA ALA A 728 1.32 7.22 19.71
C ALA A 728 -0.21 7.21 19.86
N ALA A 729 -0.76 7.79 20.93
CA ALA A 729 -2.19 7.73 21.22
C ALA A 729 -3.01 8.49 20.15
N PRO A 730 -4.07 7.88 19.60
CA PRO A 730 -4.91 8.52 18.57
C PRO A 730 -5.77 9.66 19.11
N MET A 731 -6.03 9.68 20.44
CA MET A 731 -6.81 10.71 21.11
C MET A 731 -5.93 11.51 22.09
N PRO A 732 -5.88 12.85 21.97
CA PRO A 732 -5.05 13.69 22.86
C PRO A 732 -5.32 13.48 24.36
N LEU A 733 -6.58 13.25 24.76
CA LEU A 733 -6.93 13.01 26.16
C LEU A 733 -6.34 11.69 26.72
N VAL A 734 -6.27 10.65 25.89
CA VAL A 734 -5.61 9.39 26.26
C VAL A 734 -4.11 9.62 26.40
N GLY A 735 -3.51 10.39 25.48
CA GLY A 735 -2.12 10.83 25.55
C GLY A 735 -1.79 11.58 26.85
N VAL A 736 -2.64 12.52 27.26
CA VAL A 736 -2.49 13.26 28.54
C VAL A 736 -2.55 12.30 29.74
N THR A 737 -3.47 11.34 29.73
CA THR A 737 -3.64 10.37 30.83
C THR A 737 -2.42 9.46 30.96
N LEU A 738 -1.92 8.94 29.83
CA LEU A 738 -0.70 8.14 29.76
C LEU A 738 0.52 8.95 30.23
N ALA A 739 0.63 10.21 29.79
CA ALA A 739 1.71 11.09 30.22
C ALA A 739 1.70 11.37 31.74
N ARG A 740 0.51 11.55 32.35
CA ARG A 740 0.41 11.68 33.81
C ARG A 740 0.87 10.43 34.54
N ARG A 741 0.48 9.23 34.08
CA ARG A 741 0.98 7.97 34.66
C ARG A 741 2.50 7.83 34.50
N GLY A 742 3.04 8.21 33.35
CA GLY A 742 4.48 8.28 33.14
C GLY A 742 5.17 9.21 34.14
N GLN A 743 4.57 10.36 34.44
CA GLN A 743 5.10 11.32 35.42
C GLN A 743 5.11 10.77 36.84
N GLU A 744 4.05 10.06 37.24
CA GLU A 744 3.97 9.35 38.54
C GLU A 744 5.03 8.24 38.66
N ARG A 745 5.52 7.73 37.53
CA ARG A 745 6.48 6.63 37.43
C ARG A 745 7.90 7.08 37.07
N LEU A 746 8.25 8.35 37.30
CA LEU A 746 9.61 8.89 37.10
C LEU A 746 10.60 8.43 38.20
N THR A 747 10.77 7.11 38.33
CA THR A 747 11.70 6.46 39.27
C THR A 747 12.68 5.56 38.52
N THR A 748 13.86 5.36 39.09
CA THR A 748 14.93 4.50 38.54
C THR A 748 14.44 3.06 38.37
N ALA A 749 13.75 2.51 39.37
CA ALA A 749 13.20 1.16 39.31
C ALA A 749 12.18 0.97 38.18
N ALA A 750 11.35 1.98 37.90
CA ALA A 750 10.39 1.93 36.80
C ALA A 750 11.10 2.06 35.43
N PHE A 751 12.14 2.89 35.35
CA PHE A 751 12.99 2.99 34.15
C PHE A 751 13.72 1.67 33.85
N HIS A 752 14.22 0.95 34.87
CA HIS A 752 14.79 -0.39 34.71
C HIS A 752 13.79 -1.38 34.09
N ALA A 753 12.56 -1.36 34.58
CA ALA A 753 11.50 -2.21 34.07
C ALA A 753 11.21 -1.94 32.57
N ASP A 754 11.32 -0.68 32.14
CA ASP A 754 11.20 -0.32 30.71
C ASP A 754 12.40 -0.77 29.86
N CYS A 755 13.60 -0.69 30.42
CA CYS A 755 14.83 -1.01 29.71
C CYS A 755 15.05 -2.52 29.53
N GLN A 756 14.61 -3.34 30.48
CA GLN A 756 14.77 -4.79 30.41
C GLN A 756 14.28 -5.41 29.08
N PRO A 757 13.05 -5.20 28.61
CA PRO A 757 12.59 -5.77 27.34
C PRO A 757 13.30 -5.18 26.11
N LEU A 758 13.79 -3.93 26.19
CA LEU A 758 14.62 -3.34 25.12
C LEU A 758 15.98 -4.04 25.03
N VAL A 759 16.66 -4.23 26.17
CA VAL A 759 17.95 -4.93 26.22
C VAL A 759 17.82 -6.37 25.75
N GLN A 760 16.74 -7.07 26.13
CA GLN A 760 16.46 -8.42 25.63
C GLN A 760 16.26 -8.44 24.11
N LEU A 761 15.52 -7.48 23.56
CA LEU A 761 15.31 -7.34 22.12
C LEU A 761 16.63 -7.11 21.38
N LEU A 762 17.43 -6.18 21.90
CA LEU A 762 18.73 -5.84 21.35
C LEU A 762 19.68 -7.04 21.36
N ALA A 763 19.72 -7.81 22.47
CA ALA A 763 20.56 -8.99 22.58
C ALA A 763 20.13 -10.12 21.64
N ALA A 764 18.82 -10.41 21.54
CA ALA A 764 18.31 -11.48 20.68
C ALA A 764 18.51 -11.19 19.18
N THR A 765 18.59 -9.91 18.80
CA THR A 765 18.85 -9.46 17.44
C THR A 765 20.33 -9.18 17.17
N GLY A 766 21.20 -9.27 18.20
CA GLY A 766 22.61 -8.88 18.14
C GLY A 766 22.85 -7.38 17.94
N ILE A 767 21.81 -6.56 18.10
CA ILE A 767 21.86 -5.11 17.95
C ILE A 767 22.45 -4.45 19.21
N ASP A 768 22.45 -5.12 20.36
CA ASP A 768 23.10 -4.65 21.60
C ASP A 768 24.59 -4.32 21.38
N ARG A 769 25.31 -5.23 20.71
CA ARG A 769 26.68 -5.03 20.27
C ARG A 769 26.82 -3.79 19.38
N SER A 770 25.90 -3.67 18.43
CA SER A 770 25.86 -2.57 17.46
C SER A 770 25.72 -1.22 18.17
N VAL A 771 24.76 -1.13 19.10
CA VAL A 771 24.52 0.06 19.93
C VAL A 771 25.73 0.38 20.81
N THR A 772 26.31 -0.61 21.49
CA THR A 772 27.50 -0.39 22.33
C THR A 772 28.69 0.11 21.53
N VAL A 773 28.96 -0.46 20.35
CA VAL A 773 30.04 0.00 19.47
C VAL A 773 29.79 1.44 18.99
N ILE A 774 28.55 1.77 18.61
CA ILE A 774 28.18 3.15 18.24
C ILE A 774 28.41 4.10 19.43
N LEU A 775 27.88 3.79 20.61
CA LEU A 775 28.02 4.63 21.80
C LEU A 775 29.49 4.84 22.20
N ARG A 776 30.34 3.81 22.10
CA ARG A 776 31.78 3.90 22.39
C ARG A 776 32.56 4.72 21.37
N THR A 777 32.09 4.81 20.13
CA THR A 777 32.79 5.51 19.04
C THR A 777 32.39 6.99 18.91
N LEU A 778 31.31 7.42 19.56
CA LEU A 778 30.88 8.81 19.60
C LEU A 778 31.84 9.70 20.43
N SER A 779 32.27 10.81 19.85
CA SER A 779 32.88 11.92 20.60
C SER A 779 31.82 12.68 21.40
N ASP A 780 32.27 13.55 22.32
CA ASP A 780 31.36 14.39 23.11
C ASP A 780 30.53 15.32 22.19
N ASP A 781 31.13 15.87 21.13
CA ASP A 781 30.42 16.78 20.23
C ASP A 781 29.43 16.05 19.31
N GLU A 782 29.76 14.84 18.85
CA GLU A 782 28.80 14.01 18.11
C GLU A 782 27.68 13.51 19.02
N ALA A 783 27.99 13.11 20.25
CA ALA A 783 26.98 12.75 21.24
C ALA A 783 26.05 13.93 21.53
N ARG A 784 26.59 15.15 21.57
CA ARG A 784 25.77 16.37 21.66
C ARG A 784 24.84 16.58 20.50
N LEU A 785 25.35 16.37 19.29
CA LEU A 785 24.55 16.51 18.08
C LEU A 785 23.42 15.46 18.02
N VAL A 786 23.71 14.21 18.38
CA VAL A 786 22.70 13.14 18.43
C VAL A 786 21.69 13.42 19.54
N GLY A 787 22.14 13.91 20.70
CA GLY A 787 21.26 14.31 21.80
C GLY A 787 20.29 15.41 21.38
N GLU A 788 20.79 16.45 20.71
CA GLU A 788 19.96 17.54 20.18
C GLU A 788 18.92 17.02 19.16
N MET A 789 19.33 16.12 18.27
CA MET A 789 18.43 15.58 17.24
C MET A 789 17.35 14.65 17.80
N LEU A 790 17.72 13.72 18.69
CA LEU A 790 16.80 12.69 19.18
C LEU A 790 15.97 13.16 20.38
N LEU A 791 16.56 13.99 21.23
CA LEU A 791 16.01 14.35 22.54
C LEU A 791 15.83 15.86 22.73
N GLN A 792 16.16 16.68 21.72
CA GLN A 792 16.09 18.15 21.78
C GLN A 792 16.92 18.72 22.94
N ASN A 793 18.00 18.02 23.31
CA ASN A 793 18.94 18.44 24.35
C ASN A 793 20.34 17.90 24.02
N PRO A 794 21.34 18.76 23.85
CA PRO A 794 22.67 18.32 23.43
C PRO A 794 23.35 17.49 24.51
N ASP A 795 23.28 17.86 25.78
CA ASP A 795 24.03 17.14 26.81
C ASP A 795 23.39 15.81 27.22
N ALA A 796 22.22 15.48 26.66
CA ALA A 796 21.39 14.33 27.03
C ALA A 796 22.13 12.99 26.96
N LEU A 797 22.93 12.75 25.92
CA LEU A 797 23.59 11.45 25.69
C LEU A 797 25.00 11.37 26.28
N LEU A 798 25.56 12.49 26.76
CA LEU A 798 26.93 12.54 27.25
C LEU A 798 27.23 11.57 28.40
N PRO A 799 26.36 11.42 29.43
CA PRO A 799 26.60 10.48 30.51
C PRO A 799 26.73 9.04 30.01
N LEU A 800 25.80 8.61 29.15
CA LEU A 800 25.79 7.26 28.57
C LEU A 800 27.05 6.99 27.75
N VAL A 801 27.41 7.94 26.87
CA VAL A 801 28.57 7.83 25.98
C VAL A 801 29.89 7.87 26.77
N ARG A 802 30.01 8.70 27.81
CA ARG A 802 31.19 8.75 28.69
C ARG A 802 31.35 7.46 29.48
N ASP A 803 30.28 6.95 30.09
CA ASP A 803 30.35 5.71 30.86
C ASP A 803 30.72 4.52 29.96
N GLN A 804 30.05 4.36 28.82
CA GLN A 804 30.32 3.28 27.87
C GLN A 804 31.77 3.31 27.33
N ARG A 805 32.34 4.50 27.09
CA ARG A 805 33.75 4.67 26.68
C ARG A 805 34.74 4.38 27.79
N SER A 806 34.37 4.59 29.05
CA SER A 806 35.25 4.35 30.21
C SER A 806 35.51 2.86 30.46
N ARG A 807 34.69 1.96 29.90
CA ARG A 807 34.83 0.51 30.10
C ARG A 807 36.01 -0.06 29.28
N ASP A 808 36.78 -0.94 29.91
CA ASP A 808 38.05 -1.45 29.35
C ASP A 808 37.90 -2.29 28.06
N SER A 809 36.73 -2.88 27.81
CA SER A 809 36.47 -3.69 26.62
C SER A 809 35.03 -3.58 26.14
N GLU A 810 34.77 -3.95 24.89
CA GLU A 810 33.42 -4.02 24.31
C GLU A 810 32.52 -4.99 25.07
N SER A 811 33.03 -6.19 25.40
CA SER A 811 32.27 -7.17 26.19
C SER A 811 31.95 -6.65 27.60
N ALA A 812 32.88 -5.92 28.23
CA ALA A 812 32.62 -5.26 29.51
C ALA A 812 31.59 -4.13 29.38
N ALA A 813 31.56 -3.43 28.25
CA ALA A 813 30.62 -2.35 27.98
C ALA A 813 29.19 -2.87 27.69
N ILE A 814 29.07 -3.98 26.97
CA ILE A 814 27.79 -4.69 26.76
C ILE A 814 27.27 -5.20 28.11
N ALA A 815 28.13 -5.84 28.92
CA ALA A 815 27.75 -6.33 30.24
C ALA A 815 27.37 -5.19 31.21
N ALA A 816 28.01 -4.04 31.07
CA ALA A 816 27.74 -2.84 31.87
C ALA A 816 26.62 -1.95 31.31
N LEU A 817 26.00 -2.30 30.17
CA LEU A 817 24.94 -1.50 29.55
C LEU A 817 23.81 -1.16 30.54
N PRO A 818 23.33 -2.07 31.42
CA PRO A 818 22.36 -1.73 32.45
C PRO A 818 22.87 -0.63 33.40
N GLU A 819 24.10 -0.71 33.90
CA GLU A 819 24.69 0.31 34.78
C GLU A 819 24.85 1.67 34.07
N SER A 820 25.20 1.66 32.78
CA SER A 820 25.35 2.88 32.00
C SER A 820 24.00 3.57 31.74
N LEU A 821 22.94 2.78 31.57
CA LEU A 821 21.57 3.31 31.48
C LEU A 821 21.16 3.99 32.79
N ASP A 822 21.64 3.52 33.95
CA ASP A 822 21.34 4.14 35.26
C ASP A 822 22.00 5.49 35.42
N CYS A 823 23.29 5.56 35.06
CA CYS A 823 24.03 6.82 35.01
C CYS A 823 23.34 7.81 34.06
N TRP A 824 22.94 7.35 32.87
CA TRP A 824 22.21 8.17 31.90
C TRP A 824 20.86 8.68 32.41
N TRP A 825 20.12 7.80 33.09
CA TRP A 825 18.85 8.12 33.70
C TRP A 825 18.98 9.23 34.75
N GLU A 826 19.85 9.06 35.73
CA GLU A 826 20.00 9.99 36.84
C GLU A 826 20.60 11.33 36.40
N GLU A 827 21.56 11.32 35.48
CA GLU A 827 22.29 12.54 35.10
C GLU A 827 21.56 13.39 34.05
N SER A 828 20.70 12.81 33.21
CA SER A 828 20.10 13.55 32.08
C SER A 828 18.69 13.11 31.68
N LEU A 829 18.49 11.82 31.39
CA LEU A 829 17.27 11.36 30.73
C LEU A 829 16.02 11.58 31.58
N ARG A 830 16.11 11.44 32.91
CA ARG A 830 14.99 11.66 33.82
C ARG A 830 14.39 13.05 33.71
N GLY A 831 15.23 14.08 33.61
CA GLY A 831 14.79 15.48 33.46
C GLY A 831 14.11 15.73 32.12
N ILE A 832 14.69 15.19 31.04
CA ILE A 832 14.15 15.30 29.67
C ILE A 832 12.79 14.60 29.57
N MET A 833 12.69 13.39 30.12
CA MET A 833 11.43 12.66 30.13
C MET A 833 10.37 13.36 30.97
N ALA A 834 10.74 13.92 32.13
CA ALA A 834 9.83 14.74 32.92
C ALA A 834 9.29 15.94 32.13
N ALA A 835 10.15 16.63 31.38
CA ALA A 835 9.77 17.76 30.54
C ALA A 835 8.85 17.34 29.37
N SER A 836 9.18 16.26 28.66
CA SER A 836 8.37 15.76 27.54
C SER A 836 7.00 15.23 27.99
N LEU A 837 6.93 14.59 29.16
CA LEU A 837 5.67 14.19 29.79
C LEU A 837 4.86 15.43 30.17
N ALA A 838 5.49 16.44 30.78
CA ALA A 838 4.81 17.70 31.14
C ALA A 838 4.28 18.47 29.92
N ASP A 839 5.04 18.53 28.81
CA ASP A 839 4.60 19.14 27.55
C ASP A 839 3.38 18.42 26.97
N THR A 840 3.35 17.09 27.08
CA THR A 840 2.20 16.29 26.63
C THR A 840 0.97 16.48 27.53
N ILE A 841 1.16 16.82 28.82
CA ILE A 841 0.08 17.10 29.78
C ILE A 841 -0.46 18.53 29.62
N ALA A 842 0.40 19.48 29.22
CA ALA A 842 0.03 20.87 29.10
C ALA A 842 -1.10 21.05 28.07
N PRO A 843 -2.23 21.68 28.43
CA PRO A 843 -3.30 21.91 27.48
C PRO A 843 -2.76 22.82 26.36
N ARG A 844 -2.72 22.30 25.13
CA ARG A 844 -2.58 23.15 23.94
C ARG A 844 -3.84 23.98 23.83
N THR A 845 -3.87 25.14 24.49
CA THR A 845 -4.87 26.16 24.21
C THR A 845 -4.72 26.54 22.74
N ALA A 846 -5.83 26.55 22.00
CA ALA A 846 -5.89 26.73 20.55
C ALA A 846 -5.42 28.11 20.03
N GLY A 847 -4.61 28.85 20.79
CA GLY A 847 -4.24 30.24 20.53
C GLY A 847 -2.74 30.51 20.34
N LYS A 848 -1.85 29.52 20.37
CA LYS A 848 -0.43 29.75 20.07
C LYS A 848 -0.11 29.24 18.66
N PRO A 849 0.07 30.12 17.64
CA PRO A 849 0.56 29.67 16.35
C PRO A 849 1.92 28.98 16.57
N ALA A 850 2.18 27.91 15.82
CA ALA A 850 3.46 27.21 15.88
C ALA A 850 4.57 28.20 15.50
N ASP A 851 5.37 28.61 16.48
CA ASP A 851 6.60 29.37 16.25
C ASP A 851 7.49 28.53 15.32
N GLY A 852 7.55 28.89 14.05
CA GLY A 852 8.39 28.22 13.05
C GLY A 852 7.84 28.17 11.62
N ALA A 853 6.56 28.45 11.38
CA ALA A 853 6.08 28.63 10.01
C ALA A 853 6.50 30.02 9.51
N ALA A 854 7.61 30.09 8.78
CA ALA A 854 7.96 31.27 8.02
C ALA A 854 6.77 31.66 7.11
N PRO A 855 6.43 32.95 6.97
CA PRO A 855 5.43 33.37 6.00
C PRO A 855 5.93 32.96 4.61
N ILE A 856 5.22 32.05 3.97
CA ILE A 856 5.40 31.76 2.55
C ILE A 856 5.06 33.06 1.82
N ARG A 857 6.08 33.66 1.20
CA ARG A 857 5.96 34.75 0.25
C ARG A 857 6.26 34.23 -1.13
#